data_AF-A0A3L7Q4V5-F1
#
_entry.id   AF-A0A3L7Q4V5-F1
#
_cell.length_a   1.000
_cell.length_b   1.000
_cell.length_c   1.000
_cell.angle_alpha   90.00
_cell.angle_beta   90.00
_cell.angle_gamma   90.00
#
_symmetry.space_group_name_H-M   'P 1'
#
loop_
_entity.id
_entity.type
_entity.pdbx_description
1 polymer ?
#
loop_
_entity_poly.entity_id
_entity_poly.type
_entity_poly.pdbx_seq_one_letter_code
_entity_poly.pdbx_strand_id
1 'polypeptide(L)'
;MDVAHYAHCCALGTLLGGFVVGSPVMLPAFLDRFFFGGSVRRQPRSRFRHAVIAMESRTLLAGNVTAEVVDGVLNIQGDDDANEIQVRETVDGVIVLGLNGTTINGESDPFIAFESDLEAHGSINIELNAGDDNVQVEGFDLHGSLIVRGGRGDDRLGITAMTIDQRVTFIGGAGDDILYAEGSEFTHLGAWMGEGDDLVALVDSEITGSLLMTARRGDDRLSLDNTIVERRMTALMNRGNDDVLLTNGTETRHVFIWGGWGDDVVQVEDSSTSRSFVARMWYGDDAIAFVGEVDVENRLVVRGRGRNDSFEEGTGSLPENSRTIGMEDDTVPEVVADRITALEEAVNDAQSEILPLVLTITGTGLVESSGVQISPEVNVTVHVTGLAGTTVLLDIDGDGFDDGTAVVGTNGTVTLPATLTHTTSNRGLNTLRVQQSQGGTPVGAIESARVHFAIGQVVRMATTQGNVDIELLETDAPNTVANFLDYLARYEGSIIHRSIDNFVIQGGGYDLVPPLETIVKNVTTLNTEFLASNSNLRGTLSMALPAGNPNGGTSEWFINTVDNSNLDAAQHMVFGRVIGDGMTVVDAINDLSSFNIVAASEITALTDVPLAGGYTAFTQTLTGTVNATLGNATITGTGTQFLTELTPGANFRVGGVTYTIGSIESDTSLTLTFGNTATATVAGQSVQVNAAPTEAQYVRVNSVTTIVNG
;
A
#
# COMPACT_ATOMS: atom_id res chain seq x y z
N MET A 1 -42.92 33.62 -53.05
CA MET A 1 -44.36 33.65 -53.41
C MET A 1 -44.92 32.28 -53.10
N ASP A 2 -46.20 32.19 -52.72
CA ASP A 2 -46.92 30.93 -52.47
C ASP A 2 -47.09 30.05 -53.73
N VAL A 3 -47.85 28.94 -53.59
CA VAL A 3 -48.20 27.87 -54.57
C VAL A 3 -47.26 26.63 -54.52
N ALA A 4 -47.66 25.36 -54.69
CA ALA A 4 -48.89 24.53 -54.47
C ALA A 4 -48.52 23.05 -54.85
N HIS A 5 -49.30 21.96 -54.76
CA HIS A 5 -50.64 21.58 -54.27
C HIS A 5 -50.56 20.07 -53.88
N TYR A 6 -51.07 19.56 -52.76
CA TYR A 6 -52.46 19.13 -52.44
C TYR A 6 -53.12 18.06 -53.34
N ALA A 7 -53.77 17.08 -52.66
CA ALA A 7 -54.57 15.93 -53.15
C ALA A 7 -53.78 14.66 -53.61
N HIS A 8 -54.22 13.41 -53.37
CA HIS A 8 -55.55 12.88 -52.96
C HIS A 8 -55.48 11.53 -52.18
N CYS A 9 -56.48 11.29 -51.30
CA CYS A 9 -57.12 9.99 -50.93
C CYS A 9 -56.47 8.90 -50.02
N CYS A 10 -57.28 8.43 -49.06
CA CYS A 10 -57.68 7.04 -48.71
C CYS A 10 -56.65 5.90 -48.47
N ALA A 11 -56.88 4.89 -47.60
CA ALA A 11 -57.87 4.65 -46.53
C ALA A 11 -57.57 3.33 -45.75
N LEU A 12 -58.05 3.21 -44.49
CA LEU A 12 -58.17 2.00 -43.62
C LEU A 12 -56.89 1.15 -43.34
N GLY A 13 -56.66 0.61 -42.12
CA GLY A 13 -57.33 0.84 -40.85
C GLY A 13 -56.93 -0.16 -39.73
N THR A 14 -57.24 0.22 -38.47
CA THR A 14 -57.86 -0.61 -37.39
C THR A 14 -57.15 -1.85 -36.81
N LEU A 15 -57.22 -2.18 -35.51
CA LEU A 15 -57.74 -1.60 -34.24
C LEU A 15 -56.81 -2.18 -33.11
N LEU A 16 -56.20 -1.39 -32.21
CA LEU A 16 -56.61 -1.15 -30.80
C LEU A 16 -56.90 -2.43 -29.95
N GLY A 17 -56.45 -2.57 -28.70
CA GLY A 17 -55.66 -1.73 -27.78
C GLY A 17 -55.22 -2.57 -26.55
N GLY A 18 -54.60 -2.08 -25.47
CA GLY A 18 -54.25 -0.70 -25.07
C GLY A 18 -54.93 -0.29 -23.76
N PHE A 19 -54.20 -0.27 -22.62
CA PHE A 19 -54.53 0.49 -21.40
C PHE A 19 -53.26 0.80 -20.58
N VAL A 20 -53.37 1.71 -19.60
CA VAL A 20 -52.25 2.55 -19.10
C VAL A 20 -52.02 2.44 -17.58
N VAL A 21 -50.77 2.75 -17.19
CA VAL A 21 -50.15 2.89 -15.86
C VAL A 21 -51.01 3.54 -14.77
N GLY A 22 -50.85 3.10 -13.52
CA GLY A 22 -51.23 3.82 -12.30
C GLY A 22 -50.64 3.21 -11.01
N SER A 23 -50.01 4.04 -10.18
CA SER A 23 -49.31 3.71 -8.91
C SER A 23 -49.52 4.86 -7.89
N PRO A 24 -49.09 4.79 -6.61
CA PRO A 24 -48.87 3.66 -5.68
C PRO A 24 -49.58 3.83 -4.30
N VAL A 25 -49.72 2.76 -3.49
CA VAL A 25 -49.92 2.82 -2.01
C VAL A 25 -49.26 1.58 -1.34
N MET A 26 -48.75 1.72 -0.11
CA MET A 26 -48.06 0.68 0.67
C MET A 26 -48.97 -0.22 1.55
N LEU A 27 -48.57 -1.50 1.72
CA LEU A 27 -48.59 -2.35 2.95
C LEU A 27 -49.91 -2.59 3.74
N PRO A 28 -50.01 -3.64 4.61
CA PRO A 28 -49.32 -4.95 4.64
C PRO A 28 -50.30 -6.15 4.69
N ALA A 29 -49.76 -7.37 4.88
CA ALA A 29 -50.47 -8.66 4.83
C ALA A 29 -51.46 -8.95 5.99
N PHE A 30 -52.47 -9.81 5.75
CA PHE A 30 -52.90 -10.84 6.73
C PHE A 30 -53.78 -11.98 6.17
N LEU A 31 -53.55 -13.19 6.73
CA LEU A 31 -54.40 -14.40 6.82
C LEU A 31 -54.88 -15.22 5.59
N ASP A 32 -54.99 -16.52 5.87
CA ASP A 32 -55.35 -17.67 5.02
C ASP A 32 -56.69 -18.31 5.48
N ARG A 33 -57.24 -19.21 4.64
CA ARG A 33 -58.20 -20.33 4.91
C ARG A 33 -59.70 -20.23 4.57
N PHE A 34 -60.18 -21.44 4.22
CA PHE A 34 -61.53 -22.03 4.36
C PHE A 34 -62.56 -22.00 3.20
N PHE A 35 -62.36 -22.95 2.27
CA PHE A 35 -63.30 -24.02 1.85
C PHE A 35 -64.83 -23.78 1.87
N PHE A 36 -65.47 -23.96 0.69
CA PHE A 36 -66.39 -25.06 0.31
C PHE A 36 -67.14 -24.65 -0.97
N GLY A 37 -67.45 -25.48 -1.97
CA GLY A 37 -67.13 -26.89 -2.26
C GLY A 37 -67.96 -27.36 -3.49
N GLY A 38 -67.55 -28.42 -4.20
CA GLY A 38 -68.33 -28.95 -5.36
C GLY A 38 -67.53 -29.79 -6.35
N SER A 39 -67.52 -31.11 -6.18
CA SER A 39 -66.64 -32.03 -6.92
C SER A 39 -67.31 -32.78 -8.07
N VAL A 40 -66.60 -32.96 -9.20
CA VAL A 40 -66.85 -34.03 -10.17
C VAL A 40 -65.56 -34.81 -10.41
N ARG A 41 -65.59 -36.14 -10.22
CA ARG A 41 -64.43 -37.04 -10.44
C ARG A 41 -64.40 -37.59 -11.86
N ARG A 42 -63.19 -37.68 -12.44
CA ARG A 42 -62.79 -38.75 -13.36
C ARG A 42 -61.51 -39.40 -12.83
N GLN A 43 -61.33 -40.70 -13.05
CA GLN A 43 -60.18 -41.45 -12.53
C GLN A 43 -58.89 -41.15 -13.32
N PRO A 44 -57.73 -41.01 -12.65
CA PRO A 44 -56.44 -40.99 -13.32
C PRO A 44 -56.02 -42.40 -13.75
N ARG A 45 -55.35 -42.52 -14.90
CA ARG A 45 -54.62 -43.73 -15.29
C ARG A 45 -53.32 -43.82 -14.48
N SER A 46 -52.96 -45.02 -14.02
CA SER A 46 -51.67 -45.28 -13.40
C SER A 46 -50.54 -45.15 -14.42
N ARG A 47 -49.67 -44.15 -14.25
CA ARG A 47 -48.26 -44.24 -14.65
C ARG A 47 -47.46 -44.52 -13.40
N PHE A 48 -46.61 -45.54 -13.42
CA PHE A 48 -45.61 -45.73 -12.38
C PHE A 48 -44.68 -44.50 -12.40
N ARG A 49 -44.57 -43.79 -11.27
CA ARG A 49 -43.43 -42.91 -11.04
C ARG A 49 -42.29 -43.81 -10.58
N HIS A 50 -41.18 -43.79 -11.29
CA HIS A 50 -39.92 -44.17 -10.67
C HIS A 50 -39.65 -43.13 -9.58
N ALA A 51 -39.56 -43.57 -8.33
CA ALA A 51 -39.05 -42.73 -7.26
C ALA A 51 -37.54 -42.73 -7.40
N VAL A 52 -36.97 -41.62 -7.89
CA VAL A 52 -35.58 -41.32 -7.57
C VAL A 52 -35.57 -41.02 -6.09
N ILE A 53 -35.04 -41.96 -5.31
CA ILE A 53 -34.65 -41.69 -3.94
C ILE A 53 -33.42 -40.80 -4.06
N ALA A 54 -33.48 -39.58 -3.52
CA ALA A 54 -32.27 -38.77 -3.35
C ALA A 54 -31.34 -39.59 -2.47
N MET A 55 -30.18 -39.99 -3.00
CA MET A 55 -29.16 -40.62 -2.18
C MET A 55 -28.61 -39.60 -1.20
N GLU A 56 -28.17 -40.09 -0.05
CA GLU A 56 -27.71 -39.29 1.09
C GLU A 56 -26.67 -38.27 0.63
N SER A 57 -26.84 -37.01 1.05
CA SER A 57 -25.88 -35.95 0.78
C SER A 57 -24.54 -36.33 1.40
N ARG A 58 -23.58 -36.69 0.56
CA ARG A 58 -22.17 -36.73 0.93
C ARG A 58 -21.72 -35.29 1.10
N THR A 59 -21.86 -34.77 2.31
CA THR A 59 -21.03 -33.64 2.74
C THR A 59 -19.59 -34.04 2.48
N LEU A 60 -18.85 -33.19 1.76
CA LEU A 60 -17.42 -33.37 1.59
C LEU A 60 -16.71 -33.20 2.95
N LEU A 61 -15.42 -33.49 3.00
CA LEU A 61 -14.60 -33.19 4.18
C LEU A 61 -14.24 -31.70 4.11
N ALA A 62 -14.43 -30.93 5.18
CA ALA A 62 -14.07 -29.52 5.22
C ALA A 62 -12.65 -29.25 4.67
N GLY A 63 -12.54 -28.37 3.66
CA GLY A 63 -11.32 -28.11 2.92
C GLY A 63 -10.98 -29.19 1.88
N ASN A 64 -11.98 -29.85 1.28
CA ASN A 64 -11.77 -30.86 0.25
C ASN A 64 -12.62 -30.64 -1.01
N VAL A 65 -11.90 -30.42 -2.10
CA VAL A 65 -12.40 -30.48 -3.48
C VAL A 65 -12.43 -31.94 -3.96
N THR A 66 -13.40 -32.30 -4.79
CA THR A 66 -13.36 -33.53 -5.59
C THR A 66 -13.10 -33.21 -7.06
N ALA A 67 -12.28 -34.02 -7.72
CA ALA A 67 -11.91 -33.86 -9.12
C ALA A 67 -11.98 -35.21 -9.86
N GLU A 68 -12.74 -35.28 -10.95
CA GLU A 68 -12.82 -36.47 -11.80
C GLU A 68 -12.94 -36.12 -13.29
N VAL A 69 -12.39 -36.98 -14.17
CA VAL A 69 -12.56 -36.85 -15.62
C VAL A 69 -13.57 -37.86 -16.14
N VAL A 70 -14.66 -37.35 -16.72
CA VAL A 70 -15.80 -38.14 -17.21
C VAL A 70 -16.09 -37.76 -18.66
N ASP A 71 -16.07 -38.75 -19.56
CA ASP A 71 -16.25 -38.57 -21.02
C ASP A 71 -15.37 -37.45 -21.64
N GLY A 72 -14.18 -37.21 -21.06
CA GLY A 72 -13.24 -36.18 -21.48
C GLY A 72 -13.44 -34.79 -20.86
N VAL A 73 -14.43 -34.63 -19.98
CA VAL A 73 -14.64 -33.38 -19.21
C VAL A 73 -14.01 -33.55 -17.83
N LEU A 74 -13.15 -32.61 -17.43
CA LEU A 74 -12.70 -32.47 -16.05
C LEU A 74 -13.81 -31.79 -15.25
N ASN A 75 -14.31 -32.47 -14.22
CA ASN A 75 -15.31 -31.96 -13.31
C ASN A 75 -14.67 -31.76 -11.94
N ILE A 76 -14.79 -30.56 -11.39
CA ILE A 76 -14.26 -30.17 -10.09
C ILE A 76 -15.44 -29.66 -9.25
N GLN A 77 -15.53 -30.12 -8.00
CA GLN A 77 -16.60 -29.76 -7.06
C GLN A 77 -16.00 -29.44 -5.69
N GLY A 78 -16.11 -28.18 -5.26
CA GLY A 78 -15.75 -27.70 -3.92
C GLY A 78 -16.81 -28.02 -2.85
N ASP A 79 -16.60 -27.59 -1.62
CA ASP A 79 -17.43 -27.93 -0.46
C ASP A 79 -18.37 -26.81 0.06
N ASP A 80 -18.26 -26.41 1.33
CA ASP A 80 -18.99 -25.28 1.95
C ASP A 80 -18.00 -24.40 2.77
N ASP A 81 -16.68 -24.61 2.59
CA ASP A 81 -15.56 -23.88 3.19
C ASP A 81 -14.67 -23.33 2.06
N ALA A 82 -13.89 -22.26 2.30
CA ALA A 82 -13.01 -21.68 1.27
C ALA A 82 -11.97 -22.70 0.74
N ASN A 83 -11.88 -22.84 -0.58
CA ASN A 83 -11.02 -23.75 -1.33
C ASN A 83 -10.11 -22.96 -2.30
N GLU A 84 -8.85 -23.36 -2.42
CA GLU A 84 -7.89 -22.79 -3.39
C GLU A 84 -7.33 -23.87 -4.31
N ILE A 85 -7.45 -23.64 -5.63
CA ILE A 85 -7.27 -24.65 -6.67
C ILE A 85 -6.44 -24.08 -7.82
N GLN A 86 -5.40 -24.80 -8.24
CA GLN A 86 -4.60 -24.48 -9.42
C GLN A 86 -4.68 -25.62 -10.44
N VAL A 87 -4.99 -25.30 -11.69
CA VAL A 87 -5.07 -26.26 -12.81
C VAL A 87 -4.07 -25.85 -13.89
N ARG A 88 -3.14 -26.75 -14.24
CA ARG A 88 -2.01 -26.41 -15.13
C ARG A 88 -1.40 -27.60 -15.85
N GLU A 89 -0.68 -27.36 -16.94
CA GLU A 89 0.18 -28.37 -17.56
C GLU A 89 1.50 -28.59 -16.78
N THR A 90 1.97 -29.83 -16.78
CA THR A 90 3.26 -30.28 -16.25
C THR A 90 3.84 -31.40 -17.12
N VAL A 91 5.03 -31.89 -16.79
CA VAL A 91 5.65 -33.03 -17.51
C VAL A 91 4.82 -34.32 -17.49
N ASP A 92 3.93 -34.48 -16.51
CA ASP A 92 3.02 -35.63 -16.38
C ASP A 92 1.65 -35.36 -17.05
N GLY A 93 1.45 -34.16 -17.60
CA GLY A 93 0.20 -33.68 -18.22
C GLY A 93 -0.49 -32.60 -17.40
N VAL A 94 -1.77 -32.36 -17.67
CA VAL A 94 -2.58 -31.36 -16.95
C VAL A 94 -3.02 -31.91 -15.61
N ILE A 95 -2.71 -31.18 -14.53
CA ILE A 95 -2.98 -31.53 -13.14
C ILE A 95 -3.92 -30.53 -12.47
N VAL A 96 -4.57 -30.98 -11.39
CA VAL A 96 -5.29 -30.16 -10.41
C VAL A 96 -4.55 -30.26 -9.07
N LEU A 97 -4.16 -29.11 -8.52
CA LEU A 97 -3.47 -28.95 -7.24
C LEU A 97 -4.37 -28.19 -6.26
N GLY A 98 -4.42 -28.64 -5.00
CA GLY A 98 -5.03 -27.91 -3.90
C GLY A 98 -3.97 -27.10 -3.15
N LEU A 99 -4.31 -25.86 -2.78
CA LEU A 99 -3.42 -24.91 -2.10
C LEU A 99 -4.00 -24.44 -0.76
N ASN A 100 -3.18 -23.79 0.06
CA ASN A 100 -3.51 -23.24 1.39
C ASN A 100 -4.28 -24.14 2.38
N GLY A 101 -4.21 -25.47 2.21
CA GLY A 101 -4.85 -26.48 3.05
C GLY A 101 -5.96 -27.26 2.35
N THR A 102 -6.38 -26.80 1.17
CA THR A 102 -7.31 -27.50 0.26
C THR A 102 -6.73 -28.84 -0.15
N THR A 103 -7.53 -29.90 -0.04
CA THR A 103 -7.19 -31.26 -0.47
C THR A 103 -7.98 -31.63 -1.73
N ILE A 104 -7.38 -32.46 -2.59
CA ILE A 104 -8.02 -32.95 -3.82
C ILE A 104 -8.31 -34.44 -3.64
N ASN A 105 -9.58 -34.83 -3.72
CA ASN A 105 -10.05 -36.21 -3.54
C ASN A 105 -9.65 -36.89 -2.20
N GLY A 106 -9.32 -36.09 -1.18
CA GLY A 106 -8.93 -36.49 0.17
C GLY A 106 -7.42 -36.54 0.41
N GLU A 107 -6.61 -36.21 -0.60
CA GLU A 107 -5.15 -36.29 -0.56
C GLU A 107 -4.51 -34.91 -0.83
N SER A 108 -3.21 -34.77 -0.51
CA SER A 108 -2.41 -33.57 -0.80
C SER A 108 -1.63 -33.64 -2.12
N ASP A 109 -1.57 -34.82 -2.75
CA ASP A 109 -0.87 -35.02 -4.01
C ASP A 109 -1.74 -34.55 -5.19
N PRO A 110 -1.17 -33.97 -6.27
CA PRO A 110 -1.96 -33.48 -7.40
C PRO A 110 -2.76 -34.56 -8.11
N PHE A 111 -3.98 -34.23 -8.53
CA PHE A 111 -4.80 -35.09 -9.38
C PHE A 111 -4.44 -34.85 -10.86
N ILE A 112 -3.87 -35.84 -11.53
CA ILE A 112 -3.65 -35.80 -12.99
C ILE A 112 -4.99 -35.93 -13.70
N ALA A 113 -5.40 -34.89 -14.41
CA ALA A 113 -6.65 -34.85 -15.16
C ALA A 113 -6.48 -35.39 -16.59
N PHE A 114 -5.43 -34.96 -17.30
CA PHE A 114 -5.14 -35.38 -18.66
C PHE A 114 -3.67 -35.76 -18.79
N GLU A 115 -3.36 -37.01 -19.14
CA GLU A 115 -1.98 -37.48 -19.36
C GLU A 115 -1.34 -36.79 -20.59
N SER A 116 -0.02 -36.58 -20.56
CA SER A 116 0.74 -35.76 -21.52
C SER A 116 0.87 -36.31 -22.96
N ASP A 117 0.16 -37.38 -23.32
CA ASP A 117 0.07 -37.90 -24.70
C ASP A 117 -1.29 -37.65 -25.39
N LEU A 118 -2.19 -36.91 -24.74
CA LEU A 118 -3.51 -36.55 -25.25
C LEU A 118 -3.51 -35.15 -25.91
N GLU A 119 -3.30 -35.10 -27.23
CA GLU A 119 -3.39 -33.90 -28.10
C GLU A 119 -4.81 -33.25 -28.17
N ALA A 120 -5.65 -33.40 -27.14
CA ALA A 120 -7.03 -32.90 -27.11
C ALA A 120 -7.60 -32.80 -25.67
N HIS A 121 -7.21 -31.77 -24.91
CA HIS A 121 -7.90 -31.45 -23.65
C HIS A 121 -9.37 -31.08 -23.91
N GLY A 122 -10.27 -31.67 -23.12
CA GLY A 122 -11.71 -31.51 -23.31
C GLY A 122 -12.26 -30.21 -22.70
N SER A 123 -13.33 -30.30 -21.91
CA SER A 123 -13.86 -29.14 -21.17
C SER A 123 -13.51 -29.23 -19.69
N ILE A 124 -13.55 -28.10 -19.00
CA ILE A 124 -13.40 -28.01 -17.54
C ILE A 124 -14.68 -27.40 -16.97
N ASN A 125 -15.28 -28.06 -15.97
CA ASN A 125 -16.45 -27.58 -15.23
C ASN A 125 -16.15 -27.60 -13.73
N ILE A 126 -16.18 -26.43 -13.10
CA ILE A 126 -15.84 -26.22 -11.69
C ILE A 126 -17.07 -25.65 -10.99
N GLU A 127 -17.51 -26.27 -9.89
CA GLU A 127 -18.64 -25.80 -9.08
C GLU A 127 -18.24 -25.81 -7.59
N LEU A 128 -18.02 -24.64 -7.00
CA LEU A 128 -17.38 -24.49 -5.69
C LEU A 128 -18.41 -24.47 -4.54
N ASN A 129 -19.58 -23.87 -4.78
CA ASN A 129 -20.79 -23.75 -3.95
C ASN A 129 -20.81 -22.58 -2.96
N ALA A 130 -19.91 -22.57 -1.97
CA ALA A 130 -19.86 -21.59 -0.90
C ALA A 130 -18.54 -21.65 -0.15
N GLY A 131 -17.98 -20.48 0.14
CA GLY A 131 -16.58 -20.30 0.49
C GLY A 131 -16.09 -19.02 -0.20
N ASP A 132 -14.93 -18.52 0.21
CA ASP A 132 -14.26 -17.44 -0.51
C ASP A 132 -13.23 -18.14 -1.42
N ASP A 133 -13.69 -18.68 -2.55
CA ASP A 133 -12.94 -19.68 -3.31
C ASP A 133 -12.02 -19.05 -4.38
N ASN A 134 -10.80 -19.61 -4.56
CA ASN A 134 -9.82 -19.12 -5.52
C ASN A 134 -9.41 -20.19 -6.54
N VAL A 135 -9.63 -19.91 -7.83
CA VAL A 135 -9.34 -20.82 -8.95
C VAL A 135 -8.38 -20.19 -9.94
N GLN A 136 -7.24 -20.85 -10.17
CA GLN A 136 -6.26 -20.48 -11.21
C GLN A 136 -6.25 -21.55 -12.32
N VAL A 137 -6.29 -21.12 -13.57
CA VAL A 137 -6.08 -21.96 -14.77
C VAL A 137 -4.95 -21.36 -15.61
N GLU A 138 -3.79 -22.04 -15.66
CA GLU A 138 -2.55 -21.49 -16.24
C GLU A 138 -1.91 -22.37 -17.34
N GLY A 139 -1.57 -21.75 -18.47
CA GLY A 139 -0.49 -22.20 -19.36
C GLY A 139 -0.74 -23.37 -20.32
N PHE A 140 -1.97 -23.65 -20.77
CA PHE A 140 -2.24 -24.71 -21.77
C PHE A 140 -3.42 -24.43 -22.73
N ASP A 141 -3.49 -25.20 -23.82
CA ASP A 141 -4.57 -25.13 -24.82
C ASP A 141 -5.79 -25.98 -24.40
N LEU A 142 -6.97 -25.37 -24.31
CA LEU A 142 -8.23 -26.02 -23.96
C LEU A 142 -9.20 -26.04 -25.15
N HIS A 143 -9.31 -27.18 -25.83
CA HIS A 143 -10.20 -27.34 -27.00
C HIS A 143 -11.71 -27.36 -26.67
N GLY A 144 -12.06 -27.42 -25.38
CA GLY A 144 -13.42 -27.35 -24.87
C GLY A 144 -13.84 -25.97 -24.37
N SER A 145 -14.81 -25.98 -23.44
CA SER A 145 -15.21 -24.79 -22.67
C SER A 145 -14.64 -24.84 -21.27
N LEU A 146 -14.36 -23.67 -20.70
CA LEU A 146 -14.12 -23.48 -19.27
C LEU A 146 -15.41 -22.95 -18.64
N ILE A 147 -15.95 -23.65 -17.65
CA ILE A 147 -17.12 -23.24 -16.89
C ILE A 147 -16.74 -23.26 -15.42
N VAL A 148 -16.91 -22.14 -14.74
CA VAL A 148 -16.65 -22.00 -13.30
C VAL A 148 -17.88 -21.40 -12.63
N ARG A 149 -18.25 -21.97 -11.49
CA ARG A 149 -19.20 -21.42 -10.54
C ARG A 149 -18.50 -21.29 -9.20
N GLY A 150 -18.46 -20.09 -8.64
CA GLY A 150 -18.26 -19.91 -7.21
C GLY A 150 -19.52 -20.35 -6.47
N GLY A 151 -20.15 -19.40 -5.78
CA GLY A 151 -21.58 -19.38 -5.56
C GLY A 151 -22.03 -18.50 -4.40
N ARG A 152 -21.17 -18.35 -3.37
CA ARG A 152 -21.43 -17.59 -2.13
C ARG A 152 -20.16 -17.35 -1.32
N GLY A 153 -19.74 -16.10 -1.30
CA GLY A 153 -18.45 -15.66 -0.78
C GLY A 153 -17.72 -14.92 -1.90
N ASP A 154 -16.51 -14.46 -1.62
CA ASP A 154 -15.81 -13.53 -2.50
C ASP A 154 -14.97 -14.31 -3.54
N ASP A 155 -15.65 -14.89 -4.54
CA ASP A 155 -15.13 -15.92 -5.43
C ASP A 155 -14.24 -15.39 -6.56
N ARG A 156 -13.12 -16.08 -6.85
CA ARG A 156 -12.06 -15.65 -7.78
C ARG A 156 -11.77 -16.66 -8.88
N LEU A 157 -11.66 -16.18 -10.13
CA LEU A 157 -11.12 -16.92 -11.27
C LEU A 157 -10.00 -16.15 -11.97
N GLY A 158 -8.79 -16.71 -11.95
CA GLY A 158 -7.63 -16.27 -12.72
C GLY A 158 -7.36 -17.14 -13.94
N ILE A 159 -7.14 -16.53 -15.10
CA ILE A 159 -6.85 -17.22 -16.37
C ILE A 159 -5.60 -16.64 -17.03
N THR A 160 -4.52 -17.41 -17.14
CA THR A 160 -3.20 -16.88 -17.54
C THR A 160 -2.53 -17.72 -18.62
N ALA A 161 -2.11 -17.09 -19.71
CA ALA A 161 -1.47 -17.74 -20.86
C ALA A 161 -2.22 -18.98 -21.41
N MET A 162 -3.55 -18.89 -21.52
CA MET A 162 -4.45 -19.97 -21.97
C MET A 162 -5.02 -19.70 -23.37
N THR A 163 -5.12 -20.74 -24.22
CA THR A 163 -5.90 -20.70 -25.47
C THR A 163 -7.19 -21.49 -25.28
N ILE A 164 -8.37 -20.92 -25.54
CA ILE A 164 -9.67 -21.61 -25.31
C ILE A 164 -10.58 -21.54 -26.54
N ASP A 165 -10.70 -22.68 -27.24
CA ASP A 165 -11.41 -22.85 -28.53
C ASP A 165 -12.92 -22.59 -28.48
N GLN A 166 -13.54 -22.55 -27.29
CA GLN A 166 -14.99 -22.44 -27.16
C GLN A 166 -15.44 -21.27 -26.30
N ARG A 167 -15.86 -21.51 -25.06
CA ARG A 167 -16.42 -20.48 -24.19
C ARG A 167 -15.82 -20.56 -22.80
N VAL A 168 -15.37 -19.41 -22.30
CA VAL A 168 -15.22 -19.14 -20.88
C VAL A 168 -16.56 -18.70 -20.31
N THR A 169 -16.96 -19.28 -19.20
CA THR A 169 -18.17 -18.93 -18.45
C THR A 169 -17.82 -18.88 -16.97
N PHE A 170 -17.63 -17.66 -16.45
CA PHE A 170 -17.56 -17.42 -15.02
C PHE A 170 -18.95 -17.05 -14.50
N ILE A 171 -19.31 -17.67 -13.38
CA ILE A 171 -20.49 -17.34 -12.61
C ILE A 171 -20.01 -17.23 -11.17
N GLY A 172 -19.96 -16.02 -10.59
CA GLY A 172 -19.65 -15.86 -9.17
C GLY A 172 -20.86 -16.27 -8.32
N GLY A 173 -21.49 -15.33 -7.63
CA GLY A 173 -22.93 -15.43 -7.37
C GLY A 173 -23.51 -14.46 -6.34
N ALA A 174 -22.81 -14.23 -5.24
CA ALA A 174 -23.18 -13.32 -4.15
C ALA A 174 -22.06 -13.22 -3.11
N GLY A 175 -21.48 -12.04 -2.97
CA GLY A 175 -20.09 -11.83 -2.54
C GLY A 175 -19.39 -10.99 -3.61
N ASP A 176 -18.23 -10.43 -3.31
CA ASP A 176 -17.55 -9.49 -4.21
C ASP A 176 -16.65 -10.29 -5.18
N ASP A 177 -17.22 -10.65 -6.34
CA ASP A 177 -16.68 -11.68 -7.25
C ASP A 177 -15.61 -11.11 -8.22
N ILE A 178 -14.51 -11.85 -8.48
CA ILE A 178 -13.42 -11.42 -9.39
C ILE A 178 -13.22 -12.41 -10.55
N LEU A 179 -13.21 -11.88 -11.78
CA LEU A 179 -12.66 -12.55 -12.96
C LEU A 179 -11.48 -11.76 -13.51
N TYR A 180 -10.28 -12.34 -13.45
CA TYR A 180 -9.07 -11.79 -14.04
C TYR A 180 -8.56 -12.70 -15.17
N ALA A 181 -8.16 -12.12 -16.30
CA ALA A 181 -7.42 -12.86 -17.33
C ALA A 181 -6.30 -12.06 -17.97
N GLU A 182 -5.20 -12.73 -18.29
CA GLU A 182 -3.99 -12.12 -18.83
C GLU A 182 -3.41 -12.95 -19.97
N GLY A 183 -3.04 -12.26 -21.05
CA GLY A 183 -2.30 -12.82 -22.17
C GLY A 183 -2.91 -14.10 -22.75
N SER A 184 -4.23 -14.15 -22.86
CA SER A 184 -5.01 -15.35 -23.15
C SER A 184 -5.97 -15.15 -24.32
N GLU A 185 -6.21 -16.22 -25.09
CA GLU A 185 -7.08 -16.21 -26.27
C GLU A 185 -8.40 -16.95 -26.01
N PHE A 186 -9.54 -16.29 -26.24
CA PHE A 186 -10.87 -16.84 -25.96
C PHE A 186 -11.82 -16.76 -27.16
N THR A 187 -12.42 -17.89 -27.53
CA THR A 187 -13.44 -17.84 -28.60
C THR A 187 -14.75 -17.18 -28.15
N HIS A 188 -15.11 -17.16 -26.86
CA HIS A 188 -16.15 -16.29 -26.26
C HIS A 188 -15.91 -16.18 -24.74
N LEU A 189 -16.13 -15.00 -24.15
CA LEU A 189 -16.15 -14.82 -22.69
C LEU A 189 -17.53 -14.36 -22.20
N GLY A 190 -18.05 -15.04 -21.18
CA GLY A 190 -19.27 -14.67 -20.47
C GLY A 190 -19.04 -14.63 -18.97
N ALA A 191 -19.20 -13.44 -18.39
CA ALA A 191 -19.14 -13.18 -16.97
C ALA A 191 -20.56 -12.87 -16.46
N TRP A 192 -21.06 -13.71 -15.55
CA TRP A 192 -22.29 -13.46 -14.80
C TRP A 192 -21.90 -13.34 -13.34
N MET A 193 -21.69 -12.10 -12.88
CA MET A 193 -21.20 -11.85 -11.53
C MET A 193 -22.36 -12.01 -10.52
N GLY A 194 -22.52 -11.15 -9.52
CA GLY A 194 -23.26 -11.48 -8.32
C GLY A 194 -24.40 -10.53 -7.91
N GLU A 195 -24.55 -10.48 -6.59
CA GLU A 195 -24.91 -9.28 -5.84
C GLU A 195 -23.70 -9.05 -4.91
N GLY A 196 -22.89 -8.03 -5.21
CA GLY A 196 -21.54 -7.76 -4.70
C GLY A 196 -20.89 -6.64 -5.53
N ASP A 197 -19.77 -6.06 -5.09
CA ASP A 197 -19.04 -4.99 -5.78
C ASP A 197 -18.02 -5.61 -6.79
N ASP A 198 -18.55 -6.27 -7.82
CA ASP A 198 -17.83 -7.25 -8.66
C ASP A 198 -16.74 -6.65 -9.59
N LEU A 199 -15.72 -7.43 -9.96
CA LEU A 199 -14.66 -7.04 -10.91
C LEU A 199 -14.49 -8.03 -12.08
N VAL A 200 -14.45 -7.50 -13.30
CA VAL A 200 -13.94 -8.22 -14.49
C VAL A 200 -12.78 -7.44 -15.09
N ALA A 201 -11.61 -8.06 -15.22
CA ALA A 201 -10.40 -7.45 -15.77
C ALA A 201 -9.75 -8.37 -16.82
N LEU A 202 -9.49 -7.84 -18.03
CA LEU A 202 -8.75 -8.55 -19.07
C LEU A 202 -7.55 -7.71 -19.52
N VAL A 203 -6.36 -8.30 -19.56
CA VAL A 203 -5.08 -7.66 -19.94
C VAL A 203 -4.42 -8.46 -21.07
N ASP A 204 -3.84 -7.80 -22.06
CA ASP A 204 -3.07 -8.41 -23.17
C ASP A 204 -3.80 -9.57 -23.91
N SER A 205 -5.14 -9.59 -23.91
CA SER A 205 -5.95 -10.76 -24.27
C SER A 205 -6.76 -10.58 -25.56
N GLU A 206 -7.06 -11.67 -26.28
CA GLU A 206 -7.88 -11.64 -27.50
C GLU A 206 -9.20 -12.42 -27.36
N ILE A 207 -10.30 -11.80 -27.77
CA ILE A 207 -11.64 -12.39 -27.89
C ILE A 207 -12.11 -12.33 -29.35
N THR A 208 -11.85 -13.39 -30.11
CA THR A 208 -12.36 -13.60 -31.50
C THR A 208 -13.90 -13.64 -31.57
N GLY A 209 -14.55 -13.87 -30.43
CA GLY A 209 -15.99 -13.88 -30.26
C GLY A 209 -16.59 -12.59 -29.72
N SER A 210 -17.43 -12.76 -28.69
CA SER A 210 -18.05 -11.67 -27.96
C SER A 210 -17.71 -11.80 -26.48
N LEU A 211 -17.49 -10.65 -25.84
CA LEU A 211 -17.47 -10.46 -24.41
C LEU A 211 -18.88 -10.06 -23.94
N LEU A 212 -19.37 -10.71 -22.90
CA LEU A 212 -20.59 -10.33 -22.17
C LEU A 212 -20.29 -10.34 -20.67
N MET A 213 -20.42 -9.17 -20.03
CA MET A 213 -20.51 -9.05 -18.57
C MET A 213 -21.95 -8.69 -18.20
N THR A 214 -22.48 -9.36 -17.17
CA THR A 214 -23.73 -8.95 -16.50
C THR A 214 -23.58 -9.08 -15.00
N ALA A 215 -23.72 -7.98 -14.28
CA ALA A 215 -23.79 -7.93 -12.83
C ALA A 215 -25.23 -7.59 -12.38
N ARG A 216 -25.44 -7.04 -11.17
CA ARG A 216 -26.81 -6.73 -10.68
C ARG A 216 -26.95 -5.60 -9.69
N ARG A 217 -26.03 -5.50 -8.72
CA ARG A 217 -26.18 -4.80 -7.44
C ARG A 217 -24.86 -4.79 -6.68
N GLY A 218 -24.34 -3.59 -6.47
CA GLY A 218 -23.00 -3.33 -5.97
C GLY A 218 -22.31 -2.43 -6.97
N ASP A 219 -21.22 -1.78 -6.59
CA ASP A 219 -20.51 -0.83 -7.43
C ASP A 219 -19.57 -1.60 -8.39
N ASP A 220 -20.18 -2.09 -9.49
CA ASP A 220 -19.66 -3.13 -10.40
C ASP A 220 -18.60 -2.58 -11.39
N ARG A 221 -17.52 -3.33 -11.68
CA ARG A 221 -16.34 -2.84 -12.44
C ARG A 221 -15.90 -3.71 -13.61
N LEU A 222 -15.51 -3.07 -14.71
CA LEU A 222 -14.98 -3.73 -15.92
C LEU A 222 -13.77 -3.00 -16.50
N SER A 223 -12.59 -3.63 -16.52
CA SER A 223 -11.39 -3.10 -17.20
C SER A 223 -10.98 -3.98 -18.39
N LEU A 224 -10.69 -3.37 -19.53
CA LEU A 224 -10.01 -4.01 -20.66
C LEU A 224 -8.75 -3.22 -21.01
N ASP A 225 -7.60 -3.85 -20.85
CA ASP A 225 -6.28 -3.27 -21.13
C ASP A 225 -5.60 -4.05 -22.28
N ASN A 226 -5.06 -3.33 -23.27
CA ASN A 226 -4.47 -3.86 -24.52
C ASN A 226 -5.21 -5.09 -25.10
N THR A 227 -6.55 -5.06 -25.07
CA THR A 227 -7.39 -6.24 -25.29
C THR A 227 -8.21 -6.13 -26.58
N ILE A 228 -8.31 -7.23 -27.34
CA ILE A 228 -9.00 -7.26 -28.63
C ILE A 228 -10.36 -7.95 -28.50
N VAL A 229 -11.44 -7.34 -29.01
CA VAL A 229 -12.80 -7.93 -29.03
C VAL A 229 -13.42 -7.84 -30.43
N GLU A 230 -13.16 -8.87 -31.24
CA GLU A 230 -13.44 -8.92 -32.70
C GLU A 230 -14.91 -8.69 -33.07
N ARG A 231 -15.88 -9.02 -32.22
CA ARG A 231 -17.32 -8.95 -32.58
C ARG A 231 -18.14 -7.99 -31.73
N ARG A 232 -18.13 -8.14 -30.40
CA ARG A 232 -18.92 -7.29 -29.49
C ARG A 232 -18.47 -7.44 -28.04
N MET A 233 -18.26 -6.30 -27.39
CA MET A 233 -18.31 -6.11 -25.95
C MET A 233 -19.76 -5.77 -25.53
N THR A 234 -20.25 -6.33 -24.43
CA THR A 234 -21.53 -5.95 -23.83
C THR A 234 -21.43 -5.97 -22.31
N ALA A 235 -21.57 -4.81 -21.70
CA ALA A 235 -21.62 -4.63 -20.25
C ALA A 235 -23.04 -4.26 -19.83
N LEU A 236 -23.59 -4.99 -18.86
CA LEU A 236 -24.91 -4.76 -18.26
C LEU A 236 -24.74 -4.74 -16.73
N MET A 237 -24.44 -3.58 -16.16
CA MET A 237 -24.06 -3.44 -14.75
C MET A 237 -25.31 -3.41 -13.84
N ASN A 238 -26.29 -2.57 -14.20
CA ASN A 238 -27.67 -2.43 -13.69
C ASN A 238 -27.89 -1.55 -12.45
N ARG A 239 -27.10 -1.68 -11.37
CA ARG A 239 -27.39 -1.02 -10.07
C ARG A 239 -26.17 -0.90 -9.13
N GLY A 240 -25.18 -0.13 -9.52
CA GLY A 240 -24.23 0.50 -8.61
C GLY A 240 -23.92 1.91 -9.05
N ASN A 241 -22.89 2.48 -8.43
CA ASN A 241 -22.03 3.41 -9.13
C ASN A 241 -21.06 2.54 -9.92
N ASP A 242 -21.38 2.28 -11.18
CA ASP A 242 -20.69 1.25 -11.98
C ASP A 242 -19.51 1.88 -12.76
N ASP A 243 -18.37 1.19 -12.90
CA ASP A 243 -17.16 1.66 -13.59
C ASP A 243 -16.80 0.80 -14.83
N VAL A 244 -16.45 1.43 -15.96
CA VAL A 244 -15.85 0.74 -17.11
C VAL A 244 -14.64 1.49 -17.67
N LEU A 245 -13.51 0.80 -17.83
CA LEU A 245 -12.26 1.31 -18.39
C LEU A 245 -11.86 0.52 -19.65
N LEU A 246 -11.42 1.22 -20.69
CA LEU A 246 -10.83 0.66 -21.93
C LEU A 246 -9.52 1.39 -22.24
N THR A 247 -8.37 0.72 -22.16
CA THR A 247 -7.03 1.35 -22.19
C THR A 247 -6.05 0.76 -23.19
N ASN A 248 -4.96 1.50 -23.44
CA ASN A 248 -3.71 1.09 -24.09
C ASN A 248 -3.88 0.30 -25.40
N GLY A 249 -4.60 0.86 -26.38
CA GLY A 249 -4.75 0.24 -27.70
C GLY A 249 -5.87 -0.79 -27.81
N THR A 250 -6.70 -0.97 -26.78
CA THR A 250 -7.85 -1.89 -26.78
C THR A 250 -8.73 -1.71 -28.02
N GLU A 251 -8.83 -2.76 -28.85
CA GLU A 251 -9.57 -2.75 -30.10
C GLU A 251 -10.92 -3.47 -29.95
N THR A 252 -12.02 -2.79 -30.26
CA THR A 252 -13.34 -3.43 -30.28
C THR A 252 -14.07 -3.22 -31.60
N ARG A 253 -14.93 -4.18 -31.98
CA ARG A 253 -15.87 -3.95 -33.09
C ARG A 253 -17.11 -3.20 -32.67
N HIS A 254 -17.77 -3.66 -31.61
CA HIS A 254 -19.03 -3.10 -31.13
C HIS A 254 -19.01 -3.01 -29.60
N VAL A 255 -19.04 -1.80 -29.05
CA VAL A 255 -19.29 -1.57 -27.62
C VAL A 255 -20.78 -1.36 -27.39
N PHE A 256 -21.31 -2.00 -26.35
CA PHE A 256 -22.63 -1.69 -25.80
C PHE A 256 -22.56 -1.69 -24.27
N ILE A 257 -22.75 -0.53 -23.65
CA ILE A 257 -22.75 -0.37 -22.20
C ILE A 257 -24.14 0.06 -21.73
N TRP A 258 -24.65 -0.62 -20.72
CA TRP A 258 -25.66 -0.16 -19.77
C TRP A 258 -25.01 -0.18 -18.38
N GLY A 259 -24.88 0.97 -17.73
CA GLY A 259 -24.79 1.02 -16.26
C GLY A 259 -26.18 0.79 -15.67
N GLY A 260 -26.78 1.77 -14.98
CA GLY A 260 -28.24 1.89 -15.05
C GLY A 260 -29.01 2.58 -13.92
N TRP A 261 -28.51 2.56 -12.69
CA TRP A 261 -29.16 3.09 -11.47
C TRP A 261 -28.14 3.34 -10.36
N GLY A 262 -27.64 4.57 -10.33
CA GLY A 262 -26.48 5.02 -9.56
C GLY A 262 -25.61 5.86 -10.49
N ASP A 263 -24.54 6.44 -9.97
CA ASP A 263 -23.76 7.42 -10.72
C ASP A 263 -22.69 6.68 -11.53
N ASP A 264 -22.95 6.40 -12.81
CA ASP A 264 -22.10 5.53 -13.66
C ASP A 264 -20.88 6.27 -14.25
N VAL A 265 -19.73 5.60 -14.39
CA VAL A 265 -18.50 6.13 -15.00
C VAL A 265 -18.00 5.22 -16.13
N VAL A 266 -17.62 5.82 -17.27
CA VAL A 266 -16.90 5.11 -18.34
C VAL A 266 -15.76 5.95 -18.91
N GLN A 267 -14.54 5.44 -18.83
CA GLN A 267 -13.36 5.99 -19.51
C GLN A 267 -12.93 5.10 -20.68
N VAL A 268 -12.55 5.75 -21.78
CA VAL A 268 -11.90 5.11 -22.93
C VAL A 268 -10.66 5.92 -23.25
N GLU A 269 -9.51 5.27 -23.34
CA GLU A 269 -8.21 5.92 -23.46
C GLU A 269 -7.33 5.23 -24.50
N ASP A 270 -6.80 5.99 -25.46
CA ASP A 270 -5.93 5.53 -26.56
C ASP A 270 -6.41 4.21 -27.21
N SER A 271 -7.72 4.08 -27.43
CA SER A 271 -8.42 2.82 -27.79
C SER A 271 -9.44 2.99 -28.92
N SER A 272 -9.79 1.90 -29.62
CA SER A 272 -10.56 1.98 -30.89
C SER A 272 -11.87 1.19 -30.92
N THR A 273 -12.85 1.69 -31.71
CA THR A 273 -14.14 1.03 -31.96
C THR A 273 -14.52 1.05 -33.46
N SER A 274 -14.14 -0.02 -34.19
CA SER A 274 -14.26 -0.12 -35.66
C SER A 274 -15.69 -0.23 -36.23
N ARG A 275 -16.75 -0.23 -35.41
CA ARG A 275 -18.13 -0.25 -35.93
C ARG A 275 -19.18 0.54 -35.16
N SER A 276 -19.29 0.40 -33.83
CA SER A 276 -20.15 1.31 -33.07
C SER A 276 -19.91 1.30 -31.57
N PHE A 277 -19.81 2.48 -30.98
CA PHE A 277 -19.86 2.69 -29.53
C PHE A 277 -21.28 3.11 -29.11
N VAL A 278 -21.86 2.44 -28.11
CA VAL A 278 -23.22 2.75 -27.61
C VAL A 278 -23.26 2.64 -26.07
N ALA A 279 -23.19 3.78 -25.39
CA ALA A 279 -23.35 3.90 -23.94
C ALA A 279 -24.75 4.43 -23.57
N ARG A 280 -25.31 3.94 -22.46
CA ARG A 280 -26.65 4.33 -21.94
C ARG A 280 -26.74 4.15 -20.41
N MET A 281 -26.55 5.22 -19.67
CA MET A 281 -26.32 5.16 -18.21
C MET A 281 -27.62 5.32 -17.39
N TRP A 282 -28.66 5.86 -18.02
CA TRP A 282 -30.06 5.89 -17.54
C TRP A 282 -30.39 6.77 -16.32
N TYR A 283 -29.80 6.57 -15.15
CA TYR A 283 -30.31 7.09 -13.87
C TYR A 283 -29.25 7.27 -12.75
N GLY A 284 -28.23 8.07 -13.00
CA GLY A 284 -27.40 8.72 -11.99
C GLY A 284 -27.37 10.23 -12.15
N ASP A 285 -26.25 10.83 -11.78
CA ASP A 285 -25.58 11.87 -12.58
C ASP A 285 -24.35 11.21 -13.25
N ASP A 286 -24.49 10.86 -14.53
CA ASP A 286 -23.63 9.87 -15.24
C ASP A 286 -22.43 10.50 -15.98
N ALA A 287 -21.21 9.94 -15.94
CA ALA A 287 -20.03 10.50 -16.62
C ALA A 287 -19.40 9.58 -17.69
N ILE A 288 -18.96 10.16 -18.81
CA ILE A 288 -18.21 9.47 -19.87
C ILE A 288 -17.01 10.32 -20.32
N ALA A 289 -15.80 9.77 -20.25
CA ALA A 289 -14.56 10.42 -20.66
C ALA A 289 -13.91 9.68 -21.84
N PHE A 290 -13.60 10.38 -22.93
CA PHE A 290 -12.67 9.89 -23.95
C PHE A 290 -11.33 10.64 -23.79
N VAL A 291 -10.26 9.91 -23.46
CA VAL A 291 -8.93 10.45 -23.16
C VAL A 291 -7.94 10.04 -24.27
N GLY A 292 -7.02 10.93 -24.65
CA GLY A 292 -6.06 10.64 -25.71
C GLY A 292 -6.71 10.44 -27.09
N GLU A 293 -6.24 9.48 -27.88
CA GLU A 293 -6.61 9.19 -29.27
C GLU A 293 -7.69 8.08 -29.36
N VAL A 294 -8.95 8.43 -29.04
CA VAL A 294 -10.10 7.50 -29.11
C VAL A 294 -10.80 7.54 -30.47
N ASP A 295 -10.78 6.43 -31.20
CA ASP A 295 -11.29 6.33 -32.58
C ASP A 295 -12.62 5.55 -32.67
N VAL A 296 -13.66 6.11 -33.31
CA VAL A 296 -14.99 5.46 -33.44
C VAL A 296 -15.53 5.56 -34.88
N GLU A 297 -15.09 4.66 -35.78
CA GLU A 297 -15.27 4.75 -37.25
C GLU A 297 -16.65 5.21 -37.76
N ASN A 298 -17.74 4.62 -37.23
CA ASN A 298 -19.02 4.59 -37.95
C ASN A 298 -20.25 5.04 -37.16
N ARG A 299 -20.25 4.93 -35.82
CA ARG A 299 -21.38 5.38 -35.00
C ARG A 299 -21.02 5.48 -33.51
N LEU A 300 -21.08 6.70 -32.98
CA LEU A 300 -21.15 6.97 -31.55
C LEU A 300 -22.61 7.23 -31.13
N VAL A 301 -23.03 6.68 -29.99
CA VAL A 301 -24.23 7.12 -29.25
C VAL A 301 -23.95 7.07 -27.76
N VAL A 302 -23.88 8.23 -27.12
CA VAL A 302 -23.85 8.36 -25.66
C VAL A 302 -25.19 8.91 -25.17
N ARG A 303 -25.67 8.44 -24.02
CA ARG A 303 -27.00 8.83 -23.53
C ARG A 303 -27.16 8.69 -22.01
N GLY A 304 -27.35 9.83 -21.37
CA GLY A 304 -27.84 9.96 -20.00
C GLY A 304 -29.36 10.17 -19.92
N ARG A 305 -29.84 10.38 -18.69
CA ARG A 305 -31.16 10.97 -18.32
C ARG A 305 -31.21 11.54 -16.89
N GLY A 306 -30.09 11.63 -16.19
CA GLY A 306 -29.93 12.26 -14.89
C GLY A 306 -30.12 13.77 -14.97
N ARG A 307 -29.30 14.51 -14.22
CA ARG A 307 -29.36 15.98 -14.23
C ARG A 307 -28.04 16.63 -14.60
N ASN A 308 -26.94 16.03 -14.19
CA ASN A 308 -25.59 16.53 -14.36
C ASN A 308 -24.73 15.51 -15.14
N ASP A 309 -25.35 14.76 -16.05
CA ASP A 309 -24.66 13.74 -16.86
C ASP A 309 -23.65 14.42 -17.81
N SER A 310 -22.39 14.01 -17.82
CA SER A 310 -21.31 14.62 -18.61
C SER A 310 -20.78 13.71 -19.73
N PHE A 311 -20.25 14.32 -20.79
CA PHE A 311 -19.48 13.63 -21.82
C PHE A 311 -18.36 14.54 -22.33
N GLU A 312 -17.10 14.10 -22.19
CA GLU A 312 -15.92 14.80 -22.72
C GLU A 312 -15.38 14.10 -23.98
N GLU A 313 -15.30 14.85 -25.09
CA GLU A 313 -14.76 14.36 -26.37
C GLU A 313 -13.22 14.49 -26.38
N GLY A 314 -12.55 13.34 -26.51
CA GLY A 314 -11.09 13.24 -26.66
C GLY A 314 -10.55 13.72 -28.01
N THR A 315 -9.28 13.42 -28.27
CA THR A 315 -8.56 13.96 -29.46
C THR A 315 -8.69 13.11 -30.73
N GLY A 316 -9.24 11.90 -30.63
CA GLY A 316 -9.39 10.95 -31.74
C GLY A 316 -10.59 11.21 -32.68
N SER A 317 -10.81 10.28 -33.62
CA SER A 317 -11.73 10.45 -34.75
C SER A 317 -13.16 9.99 -34.43
N LEU A 318 -14.06 10.96 -34.20
CA LEU A 318 -15.49 10.72 -34.01
C LEU A 318 -16.30 10.88 -35.31
N PRO A 319 -17.38 10.09 -35.52
CA PRO A 319 -18.08 10.03 -36.81
C PRO A 319 -19.09 11.17 -36.98
N GLU A 320 -19.28 11.68 -38.21
CA GLU A 320 -20.26 12.76 -38.53
C GLU A 320 -21.72 12.49 -38.06
N ASN A 321 -22.05 11.25 -37.70
CA ASN A 321 -23.38 10.83 -37.26
C ASN A 321 -23.54 10.63 -35.74
N SER A 322 -22.52 11.01 -34.96
CA SER A 322 -22.51 11.00 -33.48
C SER A 322 -23.78 11.54 -32.85
N ARG A 323 -24.14 10.99 -31.67
CA ARG A 323 -25.33 11.39 -30.92
C ARG A 323 -25.12 11.37 -29.42
N THR A 324 -24.81 12.54 -28.88
CA THR A 324 -24.94 12.87 -27.46
C THR A 324 -26.41 13.21 -27.16
N ILE A 325 -27.02 12.55 -26.18
CA ILE A 325 -28.46 12.69 -25.89
C ILE A 325 -28.67 12.80 -24.38
N GLY A 326 -28.93 14.01 -23.89
CA GLY A 326 -29.15 14.24 -22.46
C GLY A 326 -27.90 13.97 -21.64
N MET A 327 -26.76 14.45 -22.14
CA MET A 327 -25.49 14.63 -21.44
C MET A 327 -24.98 16.01 -21.85
N GLU A 328 -24.28 16.70 -20.96
CA GLU A 328 -23.71 18.02 -21.18
C GLU A 328 -22.24 17.89 -21.62
N ASP A 329 -21.86 18.75 -22.57
CA ASP A 329 -20.53 18.86 -23.18
C ASP A 329 -19.72 19.83 -22.30
N ASP A 330 -19.16 19.27 -21.22
CA ASP A 330 -18.50 19.97 -20.12
C ASP A 330 -17.39 19.07 -19.55
N THR A 331 -16.33 19.65 -18.99
CA THR A 331 -15.16 18.90 -18.48
C THR A 331 -15.57 17.91 -17.39
N VAL A 332 -15.10 16.67 -17.49
CA VAL A 332 -15.48 15.59 -16.57
C VAL A 332 -15.01 15.89 -15.12
N PRO A 333 -15.82 15.63 -14.08
CA PRO A 333 -15.47 15.98 -12.70
C PRO A 333 -14.28 15.19 -12.13
N GLU A 334 -13.58 15.81 -11.16
CA GLU A 334 -12.48 15.24 -10.36
C GLU A 334 -12.77 13.83 -9.80
N VAL A 335 -14.03 13.55 -9.44
CA VAL A 335 -14.48 12.25 -8.91
C VAL A 335 -14.33 11.08 -9.89
N VAL A 336 -14.17 11.34 -11.19
CA VAL A 336 -13.92 10.29 -12.18
C VAL A 336 -12.46 9.85 -12.15
N ALA A 337 -11.52 10.78 -11.95
CA ALA A 337 -10.12 10.43 -11.77
C ALA A 337 -9.93 9.56 -10.52
N ASP A 338 -10.54 9.95 -9.39
CA ASP A 338 -10.54 9.17 -8.15
C ASP A 338 -11.05 7.72 -8.36
N ARG A 339 -12.11 7.54 -9.18
CA ARG A 339 -12.71 6.24 -9.45
C ARG A 339 -11.96 5.38 -10.45
N ILE A 340 -11.42 5.98 -11.51
CA ILE A 340 -10.57 5.25 -12.46
C ILE A 340 -9.30 4.78 -11.78
N THR A 341 -8.67 5.62 -10.93
CA THR A 341 -7.54 5.16 -10.09
C THR A 341 -7.94 4.05 -9.12
N ALA A 342 -9.13 4.10 -8.51
CA ALA A 342 -9.61 2.99 -7.66
C ALA A 342 -9.87 1.69 -8.44
N LEU A 343 -10.28 1.78 -9.72
CA LEU A 343 -10.39 0.63 -10.63
C LEU A 343 -9.01 0.10 -11.04
N GLU A 344 -8.06 0.98 -11.35
CA GLU A 344 -6.66 0.60 -11.61
C GLU A 344 -6.04 -0.09 -10.39
N GLU A 345 -6.23 0.43 -9.18
CA GLU A 345 -5.81 -0.21 -7.92
C GLU A 345 -6.45 -1.60 -7.77
N ALA A 346 -7.76 -1.74 -7.96
CA ALA A 346 -8.44 -3.03 -7.87
C ALA A 346 -7.98 -4.07 -8.93
N VAL A 347 -7.59 -3.62 -10.13
CA VAL A 347 -7.00 -4.49 -11.17
C VAL A 347 -5.61 -4.96 -10.77
N ASN A 348 -4.78 -4.08 -10.20
CA ASN A 348 -3.44 -4.43 -9.69
C ASN A 348 -3.54 -5.40 -8.50
N ASP A 349 -4.48 -5.18 -7.57
CA ASP A 349 -4.72 -6.08 -6.43
C ASP A 349 -5.17 -7.47 -6.92
N ALA A 350 -6.15 -7.56 -7.83
CA ALA A 350 -6.61 -8.81 -8.42
C ALA A 350 -5.49 -9.56 -9.16
N GLN A 351 -4.65 -8.83 -9.91
CA GLN A 351 -3.47 -9.40 -10.57
C GLN A 351 -2.45 -9.91 -9.53
N SER A 352 -2.28 -9.24 -8.39
CA SER A 352 -1.36 -9.65 -7.32
C SER A 352 -1.79 -10.96 -6.63
N GLU A 353 -3.09 -11.15 -6.40
CA GLU A 353 -3.63 -12.35 -5.76
C GLU A 353 -3.59 -13.58 -6.69
N ILE A 354 -3.67 -13.34 -8.01
CA ILE A 354 -3.71 -14.38 -9.05
C ILE A 354 -2.33 -14.71 -9.62
N LEU A 355 -1.37 -13.78 -9.56
CA LEU A 355 0.04 -13.96 -9.90
C LEU A 355 0.98 -13.83 -8.67
N PRO A 356 0.72 -14.53 -7.54
CA PRO A 356 1.35 -14.25 -6.27
C PRO A 356 2.87 -14.37 -6.33
N LEU A 357 3.54 -13.27 -6.00
CA LEU A 357 4.98 -13.10 -6.05
C LEU A 357 5.50 -12.85 -4.64
N VAL A 358 6.62 -13.48 -4.25
CA VAL A 358 7.24 -13.23 -2.93
C VAL A 358 8.75 -13.06 -3.07
N LEU A 359 9.23 -11.88 -2.70
CA LEU A 359 10.65 -11.52 -2.75
C LEU A 359 11.34 -11.75 -1.39
N THR A 360 12.41 -12.54 -1.37
CA THR A 360 13.32 -12.64 -0.22
C THR A 360 14.79 -12.52 -0.65
N ILE A 361 15.65 -12.10 0.28
CA ILE A 361 17.06 -11.78 0.00
C ILE A 361 17.98 -12.56 0.94
N THR A 362 19.06 -13.10 0.38
CA THR A 362 20.15 -13.73 1.14
C THR A 362 21.51 -13.19 0.73
N GLY A 363 22.43 -13.09 1.68
CA GLY A 363 23.82 -12.68 1.43
C GLY A 363 24.72 -13.10 2.58
N THR A 364 26.04 -13.09 2.38
CA THR A 364 26.99 -13.35 3.45
C THR A 364 27.06 -12.12 4.37
N GLY A 365 26.82 -12.32 5.67
CA GLY A 365 26.87 -11.22 6.64
C GLY A 365 25.69 -10.23 6.57
N LEU A 366 24.57 -10.63 5.92
CA LEU A 366 23.35 -9.81 5.83
C LEU A 366 22.74 -9.58 7.23
N VAL A 367 22.36 -8.34 7.55
CA VAL A 367 21.75 -7.96 8.84
C VAL A 367 20.46 -7.16 8.62
N GLU A 368 19.37 -7.59 9.27
CA GLU A 368 18.09 -6.87 9.25
C GLU A 368 18.15 -5.58 10.09
N SER A 369 17.62 -4.49 9.55
CA SER A 369 17.50 -3.17 10.18
C SER A 369 16.16 -2.49 9.85
N SER A 370 15.10 -2.88 10.56
CA SER A 370 13.76 -2.26 10.49
C SER A 370 13.20 -2.20 9.06
N GLY A 371 13.09 -3.35 8.39
CA GLY A 371 12.58 -3.47 7.02
C GLY A 371 13.62 -3.24 5.91
N VAL A 372 14.85 -2.85 6.26
CA VAL A 372 15.98 -2.75 5.32
C VAL A 372 17.02 -3.81 5.67
N GLN A 373 17.49 -4.56 4.67
CA GLN A 373 18.63 -5.47 4.84
C GLN A 373 19.95 -4.70 4.66
N ILE A 374 20.96 -4.97 5.47
CA ILE A 374 22.29 -4.36 5.36
C ILE A 374 23.27 -5.45 4.88
N SER A 375 23.95 -5.20 3.77
CA SER A 375 24.95 -6.12 3.18
C SER A 375 26.35 -5.50 3.21
N PRO A 376 27.38 -6.22 3.69
CA PRO A 376 28.80 -5.88 3.42
C PRO A 376 29.25 -6.32 2.02
N GLU A 377 28.49 -7.20 1.37
CA GLU A 377 28.83 -7.76 0.06
C GLU A 377 28.12 -7.01 -1.06
N VAL A 378 28.86 -6.71 -2.14
CA VAL A 378 28.34 -6.06 -3.35
C VAL A 378 27.37 -6.95 -4.14
N ASN A 379 27.39 -8.27 -3.90
CA ASN A 379 26.47 -9.22 -4.52
C ASN A 379 25.58 -9.86 -3.46
N VAL A 380 24.27 -9.84 -3.68
CA VAL A 380 23.28 -10.64 -2.93
C VAL A 380 22.55 -11.60 -3.87
N THR A 381 21.85 -12.57 -3.30
CA THR A 381 20.96 -13.47 -4.04
C THR A 381 19.53 -13.15 -3.68
N VAL A 382 18.78 -12.68 -4.67
CA VAL A 382 17.32 -12.55 -4.67
C VAL A 382 16.73 -13.95 -4.89
N HIS A 383 15.79 -14.34 -4.03
CA HIS A 383 14.96 -15.53 -4.19
C HIS A 383 13.53 -15.08 -4.40
N VAL A 384 12.95 -15.52 -5.50
CA VAL A 384 11.58 -15.21 -5.90
C VAL A 384 10.77 -16.49 -5.79
N THR A 385 9.65 -16.44 -5.07
CA THR A 385 8.59 -17.45 -5.16
C THR A 385 7.50 -16.92 -6.07
N GLY A 386 6.95 -17.78 -6.93
CA GLY A 386 5.92 -17.40 -7.91
C GLY A 386 5.35 -18.61 -8.66
N LEU A 387 4.48 -18.33 -9.63
CA LEU A 387 3.89 -19.36 -10.50
C LEU A 387 4.95 -20.06 -11.35
N ALA A 388 4.84 -21.37 -11.52
CA ALA A 388 5.88 -22.16 -12.19
C ALA A 388 5.86 -21.96 -13.70
N GLY A 389 7.02 -21.68 -14.30
CA GLY A 389 7.15 -21.47 -15.75
C GLY A 389 6.92 -20.03 -16.21
N THR A 390 6.44 -19.12 -15.36
CA THR A 390 6.42 -17.69 -15.70
C THR A 390 7.83 -17.12 -15.74
N THR A 391 8.04 -16.05 -16.51
CA THR A 391 9.29 -15.29 -16.45
C THR A 391 9.15 -14.23 -15.37
N VAL A 392 10.20 -14.02 -14.58
CA VAL A 392 10.32 -12.87 -13.66
C VAL A 392 11.52 -12.04 -14.04
N LEU A 393 11.40 -10.73 -13.84
CA LEU A 393 12.44 -9.74 -14.09
C LEU A 393 12.87 -9.08 -12.77
N LEU A 394 14.11 -8.60 -12.73
CA LEU A 394 14.72 -7.88 -11.62
C LEU A 394 15.09 -6.46 -12.07
N ASP A 395 14.78 -5.48 -11.22
CA ASP A 395 15.17 -4.06 -11.30
C ASP A 395 15.93 -3.72 -9.99
N ILE A 396 17.09 -3.05 -10.09
CA ILE A 396 17.92 -2.63 -8.94
C ILE A 396 18.04 -1.10 -8.82
N ASP A 397 18.01 -0.36 -9.93
CA ASP A 397 18.29 1.08 -9.97
C ASP A 397 17.14 1.99 -10.49
N GLY A 398 16.07 1.39 -11.04
CA GLY A 398 14.84 2.06 -11.43
C GLY A 398 14.79 2.60 -12.86
N ASP A 399 15.75 2.26 -13.73
CA ASP A 399 15.69 2.63 -15.16
C ASP A 399 14.85 1.67 -16.03
N GLY A 400 14.70 0.42 -15.57
CA GLY A 400 13.91 -0.63 -16.22
C GLY A 400 14.11 -2.00 -15.56
N PHE A 401 13.52 -3.04 -16.14
CA PHE A 401 13.60 -4.42 -15.67
C PHE A 401 14.61 -5.24 -16.51
N ASP A 402 15.90 -4.85 -16.49
CA ASP A 402 16.95 -5.51 -17.29
C ASP A 402 18.15 -6.10 -16.50
N ASP A 403 18.29 -5.78 -15.20
CA ASP A 403 19.35 -6.31 -14.31
C ASP A 403 19.36 -7.85 -14.23
N GLY A 404 18.19 -8.46 -14.36
CA GLY A 404 18.06 -9.91 -14.39
C GLY A 404 16.73 -10.40 -14.96
N THR A 405 16.77 -11.54 -15.63
CA THR A 405 15.58 -12.28 -16.08
C THR A 405 15.78 -13.77 -15.84
N ALA A 406 14.75 -14.44 -15.32
CA ALA A 406 14.77 -15.89 -15.12
C ALA A 406 13.36 -16.49 -15.15
N VAL A 407 13.25 -17.76 -15.54
CA VAL A 407 12.00 -18.51 -15.51
C VAL A 407 11.85 -19.20 -14.16
N VAL A 408 10.67 -19.08 -13.54
CA VAL A 408 10.34 -19.73 -12.27
C VAL A 408 10.35 -21.25 -12.42
N GLY A 409 11.06 -21.95 -11.52
CA GLY A 409 11.18 -23.41 -11.57
C GLY A 409 9.86 -24.14 -11.29
N THR A 410 9.79 -25.42 -11.64
CA THR A 410 8.62 -26.29 -11.39
C THR A 410 8.27 -26.47 -9.90
N ASN A 411 9.15 -26.04 -9.00
CA ASN A 411 8.93 -25.97 -7.55
C ASN A 411 8.42 -24.60 -7.07
N GLY A 412 8.01 -23.71 -7.98
CA GLY A 412 7.50 -22.37 -7.67
C GLY A 412 8.56 -21.36 -7.22
N THR A 413 9.86 -21.61 -7.49
CA THR A 413 10.95 -20.71 -7.05
C THR A 413 12.02 -20.47 -8.11
N VAL A 414 12.69 -19.32 -8.03
CA VAL A 414 13.89 -19.01 -8.81
C VAL A 414 14.83 -18.08 -8.06
N THR A 415 16.12 -18.10 -8.41
CA THR A 415 17.17 -17.31 -7.77
C THR A 415 17.90 -16.42 -8.76
N LEU A 416 17.92 -15.12 -8.50
CA LEU A 416 18.59 -14.11 -9.32
C LEU A 416 19.79 -13.52 -8.54
N PRO A 417 20.97 -13.35 -9.18
CA PRO A 417 22.04 -12.55 -8.60
C PRO A 417 21.68 -11.07 -8.71
N ALA A 418 21.89 -10.30 -7.65
CA ALA A 418 21.69 -8.84 -7.65
C ALA A 418 23.01 -8.14 -7.29
N THR A 419 23.45 -7.18 -8.12
CA THR A 419 24.67 -6.40 -7.91
C THR A 419 24.30 -5.05 -7.32
N LEU A 420 24.59 -4.85 -6.04
CA LEU A 420 24.26 -3.62 -5.32
C LEU A 420 25.20 -2.48 -5.69
N THR A 421 24.66 -1.26 -5.83
CA THR A 421 25.45 -0.06 -6.12
C THR A 421 25.59 0.82 -4.87
N HIS A 422 26.76 1.45 -4.71
CA HIS A 422 26.96 2.53 -3.73
C HIS A 422 27.46 3.79 -4.47
N THR A 423 26.51 4.64 -4.87
CA THR A 423 26.75 5.90 -5.58
C THR A 423 26.64 7.11 -4.66
N THR A 424 26.99 8.31 -5.15
CA THR A 424 26.73 9.57 -4.44
C THR A 424 25.23 9.87 -4.26
N SER A 425 24.38 9.31 -5.13
CA SER A 425 22.94 9.57 -5.15
C SER A 425 22.19 8.66 -4.18
N ASN A 426 22.41 7.34 -4.28
CA ASN A 426 21.71 6.35 -3.45
C ASN A 426 22.40 6.09 -2.10
N ARG A 427 23.68 6.45 -1.95
CA ARG A 427 24.49 6.29 -0.73
C ARG A 427 24.47 4.86 -0.16
N GLY A 428 24.42 3.85 -1.04
CA GLY A 428 24.36 2.44 -0.67
C GLY A 428 22.95 1.84 -0.59
N LEU A 429 21.89 2.65 -0.49
CA LEU A 429 20.52 2.15 -0.48
C LEU A 429 20.07 1.77 -1.89
N ASN A 430 19.84 0.48 -2.12
CA ASN A 430 19.27 -0.08 -3.34
C ASN A 430 17.85 -0.57 -3.04
N THR A 431 16.94 -0.49 -4.01
CA THR A 431 15.57 -1.03 -3.88
C THR A 431 15.42 -2.11 -4.93
N LEU A 432 15.59 -3.36 -4.54
CA LEU A 432 15.43 -4.48 -5.47
C LEU A 432 13.95 -4.66 -5.71
N ARG A 433 13.55 -4.73 -6.97
CA ARG A 433 12.18 -4.91 -7.43
C ARG A 433 12.08 -6.14 -8.31
N VAL A 434 11.00 -6.89 -8.15
CA VAL A 434 10.71 -8.05 -9.00
C VAL A 434 9.28 -7.96 -9.48
N GLN A 435 9.09 -8.22 -10.76
CA GLN A 435 7.80 -8.27 -11.44
C GLN A 435 7.77 -9.51 -12.35
N GLN A 436 6.60 -10.01 -12.73
CA GLN A 436 6.52 -11.07 -13.74
C GLN A 436 6.71 -10.47 -15.15
N SER A 437 6.82 -11.32 -16.16
CA SER A 437 6.88 -10.88 -17.56
C SER A 437 6.29 -11.89 -18.52
N GLN A 438 5.48 -11.38 -19.45
CA GLN A 438 5.00 -12.11 -20.60
C GLN A 438 5.57 -11.47 -21.88
N GLY A 439 6.11 -12.30 -22.78
CA GLY A 439 6.71 -11.84 -24.05
C GLY A 439 7.96 -10.94 -23.94
N GLY A 440 8.37 -10.54 -22.73
CA GLY A 440 9.39 -9.52 -22.47
C GLY A 440 8.82 -8.17 -21.97
N THR A 441 7.49 -8.03 -21.88
CA THR A 441 6.81 -6.92 -21.20
C THR A 441 6.71 -7.23 -19.71
N PRO A 442 6.99 -6.30 -18.78
CA PRO A 442 6.73 -6.50 -17.34
C PRO A 442 5.23 -6.50 -17.04
N VAL A 443 4.75 -7.47 -16.25
CA VAL A 443 3.33 -7.69 -15.88
C VAL A 443 3.24 -8.24 -14.45
N GLY A 444 2.10 -8.09 -13.78
CA GLY A 444 1.95 -8.48 -12.37
C GLY A 444 2.29 -7.35 -11.40
N ALA A 445 1.98 -7.57 -10.12
CA ALA A 445 2.40 -6.68 -9.05
C ALA A 445 3.94 -6.62 -8.92
N ILE A 446 4.46 -5.47 -8.46
CA ILE A 446 5.89 -5.26 -8.22
C ILE A 446 6.21 -5.52 -6.74
N GLU A 447 6.79 -6.69 -6.46
CA GLU A 447 7.40 -6.97 -5.17
C GLU A 447 8.68 -6.14 -4.98
N SER A 448 8.95 -5.64 -3.77
CA SER A 448 10.17 -4.86 -3.54
C SER A 448 10.79 -5.02 -2.15
N ALA A 449 12.13 -4.98 -2.11
CA ALA A 449 12.92 -5.14 -0.88
C ALA A 449 14.15 -4.24 -0.90
N ARG A 450 14.35 -3.48 0.19
CA ARG A 450 15.42 -2.49 0.33
C ARG A 450 16.69 -3.13 0.90
N VAL A 451 17.83 -2.90 0.23
CA VAL A 451 19.16 -3.35 0.68
C VAL A 451 20.14 -2.19 0.73
N HIS A 452 20.68 -1.92 1.91
CA HIS A 452 21.81 -1.01 2.08
C HIS A 452 23.13 -1.78 1.90
N PHE A 453 23.84 -1.53 0.79
CA PHE A 453 25.22 -1.95 0.61
C PHE A 453 26.14 -1.01 1.42
N ALA A 454 26.61 -1.51 2.56
CA ALA A 454 27.56 -0.80 3.40
C ALA A 454 29.00 -1.05 2.91
N ILE A 455 29.77 0.03 2.80
CA ILE A 455 31.20 0.03 2.46
C ILE A 455 32.09 0.42 3.65
N GLY A 456 31.52 0.96 4.72
CA GLY A 456 32.17 1.17 6.03
C GLY A 456 31.64 0.20 7.10
N GLN A 457 32.18 0.27 8.32
CA GLN A 457 31.59 -0.48 9.44
C GLN A 457 30.22 0.09 9.78
N VAL A 458 29.25 -0.77 10.09
CA VAL A 458 27.94 -0.35 10.60
C VAL A 458 27.86 -0.61 12.10
N VAL A 459 27.51 0.42 12.86
CA VAL A 459 27.23 0.34 14.30
C VAL A 459 25.73 0.50 14.55
N ARG A 460 25.18 -0.39 15.37
CA ARG A 460 23.81 -0.30 15.91
C ARG A 460 23.85 0.41 17.25
N MET A 461 23.20 1.56 17.34
CA MET A 461 22.93 2.29 18.58
C MET A 461 21.54 1.89 19.07
N ALA A 462 21.47 0.95 20.00
CA ALA A 462 20.19 0.54 20.59
C ALA A 462 19.76 1.58 21.64
N THR A 463 18.62 2.24 21.43
CA THR A 463 18.08 3.25 22.36
C THR A 463 16.79 2.78 23.04
N THR A 464 16.30 3.56 24.00
CA THR A 464 14.95 3.34 24.58
C THR A 464 13.79 3.65 23.62
N GLN A 465 14.03 4.29 22.48
CA GLN A 465 13.01 4.57 21.45
C GLN A 465 13.11 3.65 20.21
N GLY A 466 14.13 2.79 20.13
CA GLY A 466 14.41 1.95 18.98
C GLY A 466 15.91 1.87 18.64
N ASN A 467 16.25 1.15 17.57
CA ASN A 467 17.63 1.08 17.07
C ASN A 467 17.89 2.20 16.06
N VAL A 468 19.07 2.83 16.15
CA VAL A 468 19.59 3.72 15.11
C VAL A 468 20.86 3.06 14.56
N ASP A 469 20.79 2.59 13.32
CA ASP A 469 21.94 2.00 12.63
C ASP A 469 22.68 3.06 11.82
N ILE A 470 24.01 3.04 11.91
CA ILE A 470 24.88 4.10 11.40
C ILE A 470 26.05 3.47 10.67
N GLU A 471 26.17 3.73 9.37
CA GLU A 471 27.38 3.46 8.61
C GLU A 471 28.45 4.51 8.93
N LEU A 472 29.66 4.07 9.26
CA LEU A 472 30.80 4.93 9.54
C LEU A 472 31.59 5.23 8.27
N LEU A 473 32.37 6.31 8.28
CA LEU A 473 33.10 6.81 7.12
C LEU A 473 34.62 6.71 7.35
N GLU A 474 35.15 5.49 7.55
CA GLU A 474 36.57 5.24 7.86
C GLU A 474 37.54 5.87 6.87
N THR A 475 37.17 5.88 5.58
CA THR A 475 38.02 6.43 4.51
C THR A 475 38.13 7.96 4.58
N ASP A 476 37.08 8.63 5.07
CA ASP A 476 36.97 10.10 5.09
C ASP A 476 37.41 10.70 6.44
N ALA A 477 37.09 10.04 7.56
CA ALA A 477 37.35 10.50 8.92
C ALA A 477 37.97 9.40 9.83
N PRO A 478 39.12 8.81 9.44
CA PRO A 478 39.68 7.62 10.10
C PRO A 478 40.01 7.81 11.59
N ASN A 479 40.53 8.97 12.00
CA ASN A 479 40.87 9.19 13.41
C ASN A 479 39.61 9.43 14.25
N THR A 480 38.59 10.07 13.67
CA THR A 480 37.30 10.36 14.30
C THR A 480 36.50 9.08 14.49
N VAL A 481 36.44 8.21 13.47
CA VAL A 481 35.83 6.88 13.56
C VAL A 481 36.56 6.00 14.57
N ALA A 482 37.90 5.92 14.52
CA ALA A 482 38.67 5.15 15.51
C ALA A 482 38.42 5.63 16.95
N ASN A 483 38.40 6.95 17.17
CA ASN A 483 38.06 7.54 18.46
C ASN A 483 36.62 7.22 18.90
N PHE A 484 35.63 7.29 17.99
CA PHE A 484 34.24 6.93 18.32
C PHE A 484 34.12 5.46 18.71
N LEU A 485 34.84 4.56 18.02
CA LEU A 485 34.88 3.13 18.33
C LEU A 485 35.56 2.85 19.69
N ASP A 486 36.60 3.59 20.06
CA ASP A 486 37.21 3.56 21.40
C ASP A 486 36.22 3.96 22.53
N TYR A 487 35.11 4.64 22.21
CA TYR A 487 34.07 5.04 23.17
C TYR A 487 32.83 4.12 23.22
N LEU A 488 32.67 3.09 22.37
CA LEU A 488 31.41 2.32 22.33
C LEU A 488 30.95 1.81 23.71
N ALA A 489 31.88 1.21 24.48
CA ALA A 489 31.62 0.70 25.83
C ALA A 489 31.46 1.79 26.92
N ARG A 490 31.67 3.08 26.57
CA ARG A 490 31.34 4.24 27.42
C ARG A 490 30.04 4.94 26.98
N TYR A 491 29.48 4.59 25.83
CA TYR A 491 28.14 5.01 25.42
C TYR A 491 27.04 4.10 25.99
N GLU A 492 27.38 2.89 26.46
CA GLU A 492 26.46 1.99 27.17
C GLU A 492 25.91 2.65 28.44
N GLY A 493 24.59 2.79 28.54
CA GLY A 493 23.92 3.46 29.64
C GLY A 493 23.93 5.00 29.57
N SER A 494 24.53 5.59 28.53
CA SER A 494 24.56 7.04 28.31
C SER A 494 23.21 7.62 27.87
N ILE A 495 23.10 8.95 27.83
CA ILE A 495 21.85 9.64 27.45
C ILE A 495 22.00 10.57 26.24
N ILE A 496 20.91 10.71 25.49
CA ILE A 496 20.69 11.87 24.63
C ILE A 496 20.43 13.05 25.57
N HIS A 497 21.42 13.91 25.72
CA HIS A 497 21.46 14.93 26.76
C HIS A 497 21.06 16.32 26.24
N ARG A 498 20.81 16.43 24.94
CA ARG A 498 20.34 17.64 24.27
C ARG A 498 19.59 17.26 22.99
N SER A 499 18.38 17.77 22.84
CA SER A 499 17.58 17.73 21.61
C SER A 499 17.07 19.14 21.34
N ILE A 500 17.37 19.66 20.16
CA ILE A 500 16.81 20.93 19.68
C ILE A 500 16.10 20.64 18.36
N ASP A 501 14.79 20.86 18.38
CA ASP A 501 13.93 20.72 17.22
C ASP A 501 14.41 21.55 16.02
N ASN A 502 14.23 20.99 14.83
CA ASN A 502 14.74 21.52 13.57
C ASN A 502 16.25 21.86 13.62
N PHE A 503 17.03 21.06 14.37
CA PHE A 503 18.49 21.17 14.44
C PHE A 503 19.17 19.79 14.64
N VAL A 504 19.36 19.33 15.88
CA VAL A 504 20.13 18.10 16.18
C VAL A 504 19.67 17.40 17.46
N ILE A 505 19.91 16.09 17.53
CA ILE A 505 20.01 15.33 18.81
C ILE A 505 21.48 15.07 19.14
N GLN A 506 21.88 15.18 20.41
CA GLN A 506 23.28 15.10 20.86
C GLN A 506 23.46 14.14 22.05
N GLY A 507 24.47 13.26 21.94
CA GLY A 507 24.78 12.19 22.89
C GLY A 507 26.29 12.10 23.22
N GLY A 508 26.69 11.06 23.96
CA GLY A 508 28.10 10.78 24.25
C GLY A 508 28.81 11.69 25.26
N GLY A 509 28.08 12.58 25.95
CA GLY A 509 28.63 13.50 26.96
C GLY A 509 28.47 13.03 28.42
N TYR A 510 27.37 12.36 28.74
CA TYR A 510 26.94 12.08 30.12
C TYR A 510 26.35 10.68 30.24
N ASP A 511 26.61 10.03 31.38
CA ASP A 511 25.98 8.77 31.77
C ASP A 511 24.93 8.97 32.88
N LEU A 512 24.29 7.87 33.29
CA LEU A 512 23.21 7.85 34.28
C LEU A 512 23.65 7.49 35.71
N VAL A 513 24.95 7.37 35.99
CA VAL A 513 25.46 7.14 37.34
C VAL A 513 25.19 8.42 38.17
N PRO A 514 24.39 8.38 39.26
CA PRO A 514 24.08 9.60 40.00
C PRO A 514 25.23 9.98 40.96
N PRO A 515 25.72 11.24 40.96
CA PRO A 515 25.31 12.37 40.13
C PRO A 515 25.89 12.29 38.70
N LEU A 516 25.03 12.48 37.69
CA LEU A 516 25.29 12.24 36.24
C LEU A 516 26.76 12.46 35.85
N GLU A 517 27.54 11.38 35.74
CA GLU A 517 28.97 11.52 35.49
C GLU A 517 29.23 11.90 34.02
N THR A 518 30.20 12.79 33.81
CA THR A 518 30.69 13.10 32.46
C THR A 518 31.42 11.89 31.92
N ILE A 519 31.05 11.41 30.74
CA ILE A 519 31.78 10.34 30.05
C ILE A 519 33.24 10.74 29.97
N VAL A 520 34.12 9.94 30.59
CA VAL A 520 35.51 10.31 30.80
C VAL A 520 36.18 10.53 29.45
N LYS A 521 36.55 11.78 29.16
CA LYS A 521 37.18 12.16 27.90
C LYS A 521 38.63 11.68 27.91
N ASN A 522 38.96 10.74 27.03
CA ASN A 522 40.35 10.44 26.70
C ASN A 522 40.99 11.76 26.20
N VAL A 523 42.05 12.21 26.87
CA VAL A 523 42.43 13.64 26.90
C VAL A 523 43.05 14.16 25.59
N THR A 524 43.30 13.27 24.62
CA THR A 524 43.78 13.64 23.28
C THR A 524 42.61 14.13 22.44
N THR A 525 42.47 15.45 22.30
CA THR A 525 41.51 16.07 21.38
C THR A 525 41.83 15.72 19.93
N LEU A 526 40.81 15.38 19.14
CA LEU A 526 40.94 15.13 17.70
C LEU A 526 41.38 16.41 16.95
N ASN A 527 42.21 16.23 15.91
CA ASN A 527 42.35 17.22 14.85
C ASN A 527 41.11 17.13 13.93
N THR A 528 40.71 18.24 13.31
CA THR A 528 39.55 18.22 12.39
C THR A 528 39.82 17.40 11.13
N GLU A 529 38.93 16.43 10.88
CA GLU A 529 38.84 15.67 9.62
C GLU A 529 37.64 16.16 8.79
N PHE A 530 37.29 17.45 8.89
CA PHE A 530 36.18 18.03 8.13
C PHE A 530 36.47 18.00 6.61
N LEU A 531 35.61 17.29 5.87
CA LEU A 531 35.57 17.29 4.41
C LEU A 531 34.28 17.96 3.92
N ALA A 532 34.41 18.94 3.01
CA ALA A 532 33.26 19.65 2.44
C ALA A 532 32.35 18.77 1.55
N SER A 533 32.79 17.56 1.18
CA SER A 533 31.96 16.53 0.55
C SER A 533 30.98 15.87 1.53
N ASN A 534 31.29 15.89 2.84
CA ASN A 534 30.45 15.41 3.92
C ASN A 534 29.91 16.60 4.73
N SER A 535 29.09 17.42 4.07
CA SER A 535 28.32 18.50 4.71
C SER A 535 27.39 17.93 5.79
N ASN A 536 27.10 18.73 6.83
CA ASN A 536 26.20 18.39 7.94
C ASN A 536 24.72 18.33 7.52
N LEU A 537 24.39 17.43 6.58
CA LEU A 537 23.04 17.19 6.07
C LEU A 537 22.23 16.28 7.01
N ARG A 538 20.91 16.22 6.81
CA ARG A 538 20.02 15.34 7.58
C ARG A 538 20.52 13.88 7.62
N GLY A 539 20.45 13.27 8.79
CA GLY A 539 20.92 11.91 9.05
C GLY A 539 22.43 11.72 9.11
N THR A 540 23.24 12.78 8.99
CA THR A 540 24.69 12.66 9.24
C THR A 540 25.01 12.66 10.74
N LEU A 541 25.94 11.80 11.15
CA LEU A 541 26.54 11.75 12.49
C LEU A 541 27.84 12.57 12.49
N SER A 542 27.91 13.56 13.37
CA SER A 542 29.00 14.54 13.46
C SER A 542 29.60 14.65 14.86
N MET A 543 30.89 14.99 14.92
CA MET A 543 31.61 15.22 16.18
C MET A 543 31.21 16.59 16.77
N ALA A 544 30.83 16.61 18.04
CA ALA A 544 30.56 17.86 18.75
C ALA A 544 31.89 18.55 19.13
N LEU A 545 31.94 19.88 18.97
CA LEU A 545 33.16 20.67 19.08
C LEU A 545 33.01 21.83 20.08
N PRO A 546 34.02 22.09 20.93
CA PRO A 546 34.05 23.30 21.75
C PRO A 546 34.03 24.56 20.88
N ALA A 547 33.22 25.55 21.27
CA ALA A 547 33.02 26.77 20.50
C ALA A 547 34.35 27.47 20.14
N GLY A 548 34.63 27.60 18.84
CA GLY A 548 35.85 28.22 18.32
C GLY A 548 37.11 27.33 18.31
N ASN A 549 37.02 26.05 18.68
CA ASN A 549 38.12 25.08 18.53
C ASN A 549 37.72 23.89 17.64
N PRO A 550 38.05 23.91 16.33
CA PRO A 550 37.76 22.79 15.44
C PRO A 550 38.59 21.53 15.78
N ASN A 551 39.70 21.68 16.50
CA ASN A 551 40.55 20.58 16.98
C ASN A 551 40.25 20.26 18.45
N GLY A 552 38.96 20.07 18.78
CA GLY A 552 38.47 19.92 20.15
C GLY A 552 37.54 18.73 20.38
N GLY A 553 37.29 17.91 19.36
CA GLY A 553 36.42 16.73 19.46
C GLY A 553 36.94 15.69 20.45
N THR A 554 36.02 15.01 21.13
CA THR A 554 36.31 13.97 22.14
C THR A 554 35.26 12.85 22.10
N SER A 555 34.30 12.80 23.03
CA SER A 555 33.29 11.74 23.13
C SER A 555 31.89 12.13 22.64
N GLU A 556 31.59 13.43 22.63
CA GLU A 556 30.26 13.97 22.29
C GLU A 556 30.04 14.00 20.78
N TRP A 557 28.87 13.53 20.35
CA TRP A 557 28.46 13.44 18.96
C TRP A 557 27.01 13.93 18.81
N PHE A 558 26.61 14.31 17.61
CA PHE A 558 25.24 14.68 17.28
C PHE A 558 24.79 14.11 15.93
N ILE A 559 23.49 13.84 15.82
CA ILE A 559 22.83 13.47 14.56
C ILE A 559 21.99 14.66 14.10
N ASN A 560 22.17 15.05 12.85
CA ASN A 560 21.44 16.17 12.22
C ASN A 560 19.99 15.75 11.88
N THR A 561 18.99 16.42 12.46
CA THR A 561 17.56 16.14 12.18
C THR A 561 17.05 16.87 10.93
N VAL A 562 17.78 17.91 10.50
CA VAL A 562 17.57 18.69 9.26
C VAL A 562 18.94 19.00 8.60
N ASP A 563 18.94 19.66 7.44
CA ASP A 563 20.17 20.10 6.78
C ASP A 563 20.81 21.32 7.47
N ASN A 564 21.94 21.09 8.13
CA ASN A 564 22.67 22.07 8.96
C ASN A 564 24.01 22.48 8.35
N SER A 565 24.09 22.73 7.03
CA SER A 565 25.34 23.13 6.34
C SER A 565 25.97 24.44 6.86
N ASN A 566 25.29 25.18 7.75
CA ASN A 566 25.90 26.27 8.52
C ASN A 566 26.97 25.78 9.53
N LEU A 567 26.94 24.52 9.96
CA LEU A 567 27.92 23.90 10.85
C LEU A 567 29.25 23.60 10.14
N ASP A 568 29.23 23.46 8.81
CA ASP A 568 30.42 23.27 7.97
C ASP A 568 31.40 24.44 8.13
N ALA A 569 30.89 25.66 8.31
CA ALA A 569 31.70 26.85 8.56
C ALA A 569 32.43 26.83 9.92
N ALA A 570 31.99 25.99 10.85
CA ALA A 570 32.66 25.70 12.13
C ALA A 570 33.49 24.40 12.10
N GLN A 571 33.57 23.72 10.93
CA GLN A 571 34.31 22.48 10.69
C GLN A 571 33.87 21.29 11.56
N HIS A 572 32.56 21.17 11.83
CA HIS A 572 31.98 19.95 12.41
C HIS A 572 32.12 18.79 11.42
N MET A 573 33.04 17.85 11.71
CA MET A 573 33.30 16.71 10.85
C MET A 573 32.19 15.66 11.00
N VAL A 574 31.50 15.40 9.88
CA VAL A 574 30.65 14.22 9.67
C VAL A 574 31.57 13.00 9.57
N PHE A 575 31.29 11.96 10.35
CA PHE A 575 32.06 10.71 10.37
C PHE A 575 31.19 9.44 10.27
N GLY A 576 29.87 9.61 10.17
CA GLY A 576 28.91 8.53 9.92
C GLY A 576 27.60 9.05 9.33
N ARG A 577 26.73 8.12 8.92
CA ARG A 577 25.40 8.39 8.34
C ARG A 577 24.41 7.37 8.88
N VAL A 578 23.24 7.82 9.32
CA VAL A 578 22.12 6.94 9.69
C VAL A 578 21.62 6.22 8.44
N ILE A 579 21.43 4.91 8.54
CA ILE A 579 21.00 4.03 7.44
C ILE A 579 19.76 3.22 7.83
N GLY A 580 19.19 2.51 6.85
CA GLY A 580 17.88 1.87 7.00
C GLY A 580 16.81 2.88 7.40
N ASP A 581 15.87 2.46 8.25
CA ASP A 581 14.81 3.34 8.77
C ASP A 581 15.15 3.93 10.15
N GLY A 582 16.45 3.95 10.51
CA GLY A 582 16.95 4.51 11.78
C GLY A 582 16.62 5.99 11.98
N MET A 583 16.34 6.75 10.91
CA MET A 583 15.90 8.15 11.03
C MET A 583 14.54 8.28 11.71
N THR A 584 13.62 7.33 11.52
CA THR A 584 12.31 7.33 12.20
C THR A 584 12.45 7.32 13.72
N VAL A 585 13.48 6.64 14.24
CA VAL A 585 13.82 6.63 15.68
C VAL A 585 14.49 7.93 16.11
N VAL A 586 15.34 8.53 15.27
CA VAL A 586 15.96 9.85 15.51
C VAL A 586 14.91 10.95 15.59
N ASP A 587 13.92 10.93 14.69
CA ASP A 587 12.79 11.87 14.66
C ASP A 587 11.89 11.68 15.89
N ALA A 588 11.56 10.43 16.25
CA ALA A 588 10.82 10.12 17.47
C ALA A 588 11.53 10.53 18.77
N ILE A 589 12.87 10.70 18.75
CA ILE A 589 13.65 11.29 19.86
C ILE A 589 13.61 12.83 19.81
N ASN A 590 13.62 13.43 18.61
CA ASN A 590 13.51 14.89 18.41
C ASN A 590 12.15 15.43 18.89
N ASP A 591 11.07 14.71 18.61
CA ASP A 591 9.68 15.08 18.94
C ASP A 591 9.34 14.99 20.44
N LEU A 592 10.24 14.45 21.26
CA LEU A 592 10.09 14.44 22.71
C LEU A 592 10.25 15.85 23.29
N SER A 593 9.47 16.14 24.34
CA SER A 593 9.61 17.42 25.04
C SER A 593 10.99 17.55 25.70
N SER A 594 11.75 18.56 25.28
CA SER A 594 13.03 18.93 25.90
C SER A 594 12.84 19.77 27.17
N PHE A 595 13.62 19.47 28.21
CA PHE A 595 13.55 20.15 29.51
C PHE A 595 14.92 20.60 30.03
N ASN A 596 14.96 21.80 30.60
CA ASN A 596 16.09 22.31 31.37
C ASN A 596 16.11 21.64 32.75
N ILE A 597 17.09 20.79 33.02
CA ILE A 597 17.23 20.06 34.29
C ILE A 597 18.46 20.51 35.10
N VAL A 598 19.07 21.65 34.72
CA VAL A 598 20.25 22.24 35.40
C VAL A 598 20.02 22.43 36.92
N ALA A 599 18.79 22.73 37.36
CA ALA A 599 18.43 22.82 38.77
C ALA A 599 18.53 21.50 39.56
N ALA A 600 18.45 20.36 38.86
CA ALA A 600 18.42 19.02 39.45
C ALA A 600 19.70 18.22 39.22
N SER A 601 20.51 18.62 38.23
CA SER A 601 21.79 17.98 37.88
C SER A 601 23.02 18.80 38.27
N GLU A 602 22.85 20.11 38.53
CA GLU A 602 23.93 21.11 38.65
C GLU A 602 24.81 21.28 37.38
N ILE A 603 24.51 20.55 36.29
CA ILE A 603 25.26 20.58 35.03
C ILE A 603 24.62 21.59 34.08
N THR A 604 25.33 22.69 33.82
CA THR A 604 24.87 23.84 33.02
C THR A 604 24.65 23.55 31.53
N ALA A 605 25.09 22.41 31.02
CA ALA A 605 24.84 21.96 29.65
C ALA A 605 23.46 21.28 29.45
N LEU A 606 22.78 20.88 30.53
CA LEU A 606 21.53 20.12 30.47
C LEU A 606 20.30 21.04 30.40
N THR A 607 20.31 21.92 29.39
CA THR A 607 19.27 22.93 29.14
C THR A 607 18.08 22.42 28.34
N ASP A 608 18.28 21.41 27.49
CA ASP A 608 17.32 20.98 26.47
C ASP A 608 17.27 19.43 26.39
N VAL A 609 17.14 18.76 27.54
CA VAL A 609 17.19 17.28 27.61
C VAL A 609 15.86 16.68 27.16
N PRO A 610 15.81 15.83 26.10
CA PRO A 610 14.58 15.15 25.70
C PRO A 610 14.20 14.11 26.77
N LEU A 611 12.98 14.20 27.30
CA LEU A 611 12.47 13.26 28.29
C LEU A 611 11.23 12.51 27.80
N ALA A 612 11.30 11.18 27.86
CA ALA A 612 10.20 10.28 27.65
C ALA A 612 9.36 10.11 28.94
N GLY A 613 8.20 9.44 28.84
CA GLY A 613 7.52 8.89 30.01
C GLY A 613 6.94 9.91 31.00
N GLY A 614 6.06 10.81 30.53
CA GLY A 614 5.15 11.57 31.41
C GLY A 614 5.83 12.53 32.41
N TYR A 615 7.04 13.01 32.11
CA TYR A 615 7.76 13.95 32.98
C TYR A 615 6.93 15.23 33.22
N THR A 616 6.82 15.62 34.49
CA THR A 616 6.06 16.81 34.91
C THR A 616 7.00 17.89 35.44
N ALA A 617 7.17 18.95 34.64
CA ALA A 617 7.99 20.10 34.95
C ALA A 617 7.51 20.90 36.17
N PHE A 618 8.44 21.62 36.83
CA PHE A 618 8.19 22.52 37.95
C PHE A 618 7.49 21.89 39.16
N THR A 619 7.83 20.65 39.48
CA THR A 619 7.28 19.87 40.60
C THR A 619 8.01 20.07 41.93
N GLN A 620 9.30 20.37 41.92
CA GLN A 620 10.06 20.68 43.13
C GLN A 620 9.80 22.12 43.55
N THR A 621 9.50 22.36 44.83
CA THR A 621 9.30 23.71 45.39
C THR A 621 10.46 24.05 46.32
N LEU A 622 11.03 25.26 46.16
CA LEU A 622 12.19 25.73 46.91
C LEU A 622 11.81 26.46 48.21
N THR A 623 12.79 26.74 49.06
CA THR A 623 12.57 27.37 50.36
C THR A 623 12.24 28.86 50.21
N GLY A 624 11.31 29.36 51.02
CA GLY A 624 10.94 30.78 51.09
C GLY A 624 9.95 31.23 50.00
N THR A 625 9.89 32.55 49.80
CA THR A 625 9.07 33.17 48.75
C THR A 625 9.81 34.31 48.06
N VAL A 626 9.37 34.67 46.85
CA VAL A 626 9.99 35.69 46.01
C VAL A 626 9.01 36.76 45.55
N ASN A 627 9.57 37.90 45.19
CA ASN A 627 8.90 39.00 44.53
C ASN A 627 9.61 39.34 43.21
N ALA A 628 8.83 39.40 42.13
CA ALA A 628 9.25 39.89 40.83
C ALA A 628 8.40 41.13 40.47
N THR A 629 9.01 42.10 39.79
CA THR A 629 8.35 43.35 39.40
C THR A 629 8.42 43.51 37.90
N LEU A 630 7.28 43.78 37.25
CA LEU A 630 7.17 43.93 35.80
C LEU A 630 8.31 44.78 35.19
N GLY A 631 9.04 44.20 34.22
CA GLY A 631 10.15 44.85 33.52
C GLY A 631 11.49 44.86 34.27
N ASN A 632 11.59 44.24 35.45
CA ASN A 632 12.85 44.11 36.19
C ASN A 632 13.56 42.78 35.85
N ALA A 633 14.89 42.82 35.76
CA ALA A 633 15.75 41.63 35.60
C ALA A 633 16.23 41.04 36.94
N THR A 634 15.96 41.70 38.08
CA THR A 634 16.31 41.19 39.42
C THR A 634 15.09 40.59 40.12
N ILE A 635 15.25 39.38 40.66
CA ILE A 635 14.28 38.72 41.53
C ILE A 635 14.76 38.78 42.97
N THR A 636 13.86 39.15 43.89
CA THR A 636 14.17 39.30 45.33
C THR A 636 13.46 38.23 46.14
N GLY A 637 14.18 37.60 47.07
CA GLY A 637 13.68 36.52 47.92
C GLY A 637 13.50 36.93 49.39
N THR A 638 12.72 36.14 50.12
CA THR A 638 12.49 36.28 51.56
C THR A 638 12.44 34.89 52.17
N GLY A 639 13.42 34.58 53.03
CA GLY A 639 13.61 33.24 53.56
C GLY A 639 14.10 32.20 52.55
N THR A 640 14.58 32.63 51.38
CA THR A 640 15.16 31.78 50.33
C THR A 640 16.62 31.43 50.62
N GLN A 641 17.13 30.38 49.96
CA GLN A 641 18.52 29.90 50.07
C GLN A 641 19.16 29.74 48.67
N PHE A 642 19.08 30.78 47.83
CA PHE A 642 19.47 30.67 46.42
C PHE A 642 20.90 30.18 46.18
N LEU A 643 21.88 30.43 47.07
CA LEU A 643 23.26 29.99 46.84
C LEU A 643 23.45 28.47 47.02
N THR A 644 22.45 27.77 47.57
CA THR A 644 22.47 26.32 47.82
C THR A 644 21.31 25.56 47.19
N GLU A 645 20.29 26.25 46.67
CA GLU A 645 19.08 25.66 46.07
C GLU A 645 18.95 25.93 44.57
N LEU A 646 19.87 26.69 43.96
CA LEU A 646 19.81 27.10 42.55
C LEU A 646 21.20 27.16 41.89
N THR A 647 21.21 26.91 40.58
CA THR A 647 22.40 26.97 39.71
C THR A 647 22.15 27.99 38.58
N PRO A 648 23.12 28.85 38.21
CA PRO A 648 23.00 29.71 37.04
C PRO A 648 22.72 28.89 35.75
N GLY A 649 21.90 29.43 34.85
CA GLY A 649 21.39 28.72 33.66
C GLY A 649 20.18 27.82 33.92
N ALA A 650 19.77 27.59 35.16
CA ALA A 650 18.57 26.84 35.47
C ALA A 650 17.27 27.61 35.17
N ASN A 651 16.24 26.88 34.73
CA ASN A 651 14.89 27.38 34.63
C ASN A 651 14.11 27.19 35.94
N PHE A 652 13.39 28.23 36.35
CA PHE A 652 12.52 28.25 37.53
C PHE A 652 11.20 28.93 37.22
N ARG A 653 10.15 28.65 38.01
CA ARG A 653 8.79 29.12 37.79
C ARG A 653 8.26 29.86 39.02
N VAL A 654 7.60 31.00 38.79
CA VAL A 654 7.01 31.87 39.82
C VAL A 654 5.67 32.39 39.34
N GLY A 655 4.61 32.18 40.13
CA GLY A 655 3.26 32.68 39.79
C GLY A 655 2.73 32.20 38.43
N GLY A 656 3.18 31.02 37.97
CA GLY A 656 2.82 30.43 36.69
C GLY A 656 3.78 30.73 35.53
N VAL A 657 4.67 31.73 35.64
CA VAL A 657 5.62 32.13 34.58
C VAL A 657 7.00 31.52 34.81
N THR A 658 7.64 31.05 33.73
CA THR A 658 9.00 30.48 33.74
C THR A 658 10.06 31.53 33.39
N TYR A 659 11.20 31.49 34.08
CA TYR A 659 12.35 32.36 33.91
C TYR A 659 13.67 31.58 33.98
N THR A 660 14.75 32.14 33.44
CA THR A 660 16.10 31.54 33.44
C THR A 660 17.06 32.39 34.27
N ILE A 661 17.88 31.76 35.11
CA ILE A 661 18.82 32.44 36.01
C ILE A 661 20.07 32.88 35.26
N GLY A 662 20.41 34.17 35.35
CA GLY A 662 21.67 34.75 34.83
C GLY A 662 22.80 34.65 35.85
N SER A 663 22.60 35.20 37.05
CA SER A 663 23.54 35.14 38.18
C SER A 663 22.80 35.05 39.52
N ILE A 664 23.50 34.59 40.56
CA ILE A 664 22.98 34.55 41.93
C ILE A 664 23.91 35.43 42.78
N GLU A 665 23.36 36.53 43.31
CA GLU A 665 24.12 37.57 44.02
C GLU A 665 24.14 37.32 45.54
N SER A 666 23.08 36.71 46.06
CA SER A 666 22.94 36.26 47.45
C SER A 666 21.79 35.26 47.56
N ASP A 667 21.63 34.64 48.73
CA ASP A 667 20.48 33.77 49.04
C ASP A 667 19.10 34.43 48.85
N THR A 668 19.06 35.76 48.79
CA THR A 668 17.84 36.58 48.64
C THR A 668 17.81 37.45 47.38
N SER A 669 18.77 37.30 46.46
CA SER A 669 18.83 38.09 45.23
C SER A 669 19.48 37.32 44.08
N LEU A 670 18.77 37.22 42.94
CA LEU A 670 19.30 36.68 41.68
C LEU A 670 18.94 37.59 40.50
N THR A 671 19.70 37.48 39.42
CA THR A 671 19.41 38.13 38.14
C THR A 671 18.89 37.11 37.13
N LEU A 672 18.08 37.58 36.18
CA LEU A 672 17.64 36.82 35.02
C LEU A 672 18.66 36.94 33.88
N THR A 673 18.69 35.95 32.99
CA THR A 673 19.51 35.98 31.76
C THR A 673 19.22 37.23 30.92
N PHE A 674 20.25 37.81 30.29
CA PHE A 674 20.13 39.08 29.56
C PHE A 674 18.98 39.10 28.54
N GLY A 675 18.14 40.13 28.61
CA GLY A 675 16.91 40.26 27.80
C GLY A 675 15.66 39.65 28.45
N ASN A 676 15.81 38.69 29.37
CA ASN A 676 14.71 38.16 30.16
C ASN A 676 14.41 39.11 31.33
N THR A 677 13.17 39.61 31.42
CA THR A 677 12.68 40.44 32.52
C THR A 677 11.35 39.90 33.01
N ALA A 678 11.02 40.13 34.27
CA ALA A 678 9.77 39.66 34.84
C ALA A 678 8.57 40.22 34.04
N THR A 679 7.79 39.34 33.42
CA THR A 679 6.66 39.70 32.53
C THR A 679 5.35 39.96 33.29
N ALA A 680 5.36 39.72 34.61
CA ALA A 680 4.30 40.06 35.53
C ALA A 680 4.88 40.52 36.87
N THR A 681 4.15 41.37 37.60
CA THR A 681 4.44 41.63 39.02
C THR A 681 3.82 40.52 39.86
N VAL A 682 4.65 39.74 40.55
CA VAL A 682 4.23 38.65 41.44
C VAL A 682 4.90 38.83 42.79
N ALA A 683 4.16 38.62 43.88
CA ALA A 683 4.62 38.89 45.24
C ALA A 683 4.28 37.73 46.19
N GLY A 684 5.19 37.40 47.09
CA GLY A 684 5.03 36.34 48.10
C GLY A 684 4.79 34.94 47.51
N GLN A 685 5.23 34.68 46.28
CA GLN A 685 5.06 33.38 45.62
C GLN A 685 6.25 32.46 45.92
N SER A 686 6.03 31.16 46.09
CA SER A 686 7.12 30.19 46.13
C SER A 686 7.74 29.98 44.75
N VAL A 687 9.02 29.63 44.71
CA VAL A 687 9.72 29.23 43.49
C VAL A 687 9.53 27.73 43.27
N GLN A 688 9.28 27.33 42.03
CA GLN A 688 9.33 25.94 41.60
C GLN A 688 10.46 25.71 40.59
N VAL A 689 11.07 24.53 40.62
CA VAL A 689 12.09 24.09 39.65
C VAL A 689 11.77 22.70 39.12
N ASN A 690 12.40 22.35 38.00
CA ASN A 690 12.36 21.00 37.46
C ASN A 690 13.08 20.04 38.42
N ALA A 691 12.38 19.00 38.86
CA ALA A 691 12.93 17.94 39.69
C ALA A 691 13.78 16.97 38.85
N ALA A 692 14.65 16.20 39.50
CA ALA A 692 15.44 15.15 38.84
C ALA A 692 14.52 14.14 38.12
N PRO A 693 14.68 13.92 36.80
CA PRO A 693 13.98 12.86 36.09
C PRO A 693 14.42 11.48 36.62
N THR A 694 13.52 10.50 36.56
CA THR A 694 13.85 9.10 36.86
C THR A 694 14.57 8.43 35.68
N GLU A 695 15.31 7.35 35.93
CA GLU A 695 16.10 6.63 34.90
C GLU A 695 15.25 6.26 33.66
N ALA A 696 13.99 5.85 33.88
CA ALA A 696 13.03 5.47 32.83
C ALA A 696 12.45 6.65 32.02
N GLN A 697 12.81 7.89 32.36
CA GLN A 697 12.36 9.10 31.65
C GLN A 697 13.44 9.71 30.75
N TYR A 698 14.70 9.30 30.90
CA TYR A 698 15.74 9.70 29.95
C TYR A 698 15.65 8.89 28.66
N VAL A 699 15.97 9.51 27.52
CA VAL A 699 16.32 8.77 26.31
C VAL A 699 17.71 8.18 26.48
N ARG A 700 17.79 6.86 26.65
CA ARG A 700 19.05 6.16 26.92
C ARG A 700 19.59 5.50 25.66
N VAL A 701 20.92 5.46 25.55
CA VAL A 701 21.66 4.53 24.71
C VAL A 701 21.91 3.28 25.54
N ASN A 702 21.18 2.21 25.23
CA ASN A 702 21.26 0.93 25.93
C ASN A 702 22.52 0.14 25.55
N SER A 703 22.99 0.28 24.31
CA SER A 703 24.28 -0.20 23.84
C SER A 703 24.67 0.48 22.51
N VAL A 704 25.96 0.42 22.16
CA VAL A 704 26.43 0.69 20.79
C VAL A 704 27.36 -0.44 20.37
N THR A 705 27.06 -1.11 19.27
CA THR A 705 27.78 -2.33 18.84
C THR A 705 27.96 -2.37 17.33
N THR A 706 29.16 -2.68 16.85
CA THR A 706 29.39 -3.03 15.44
C THR A 706 28.57 -4.25 15.05
N ILE A 707 27.72 -4.11 14.02
CA ILE A 707 26.90 -5.19 13.46
C ILE A 707 27.42 -5.68 12.10
N VAL A 708 28.12 -4.80 11.36
CA VAL A 708 28.79 -5.12 10.09
C VAL A 708 30.22 -4.61 10.16
N ASN A 709 31.19 -5.43 9.75
CA ASN A 709 32.59 -5.04 9.63
C ASN A 709 32.87 -4.63 8.17
N GLY A 710 33.60 -3.53 7.97
CA GLY A 710 34.24 -3.18 6.69
C GLY A 710 35.68 -3.66 6.58
#